data_AF-A0A674I5B9-F1
#
_entry.id   AF-A0A674I5B9-F1
#
_cell.length_a   1.000
_cell.length_b   1.000
_cell.length_c   1.000
_cell.angle_alpha   90.00
_cell.angle_beta   90.00
_cell.angle_gamma   90.00
#
_symmetry.space_group_name_H-M   'P 1'
#
loop_
_entity.id
_entity.type
_entity.pdbx_description
1 polymer ?
#
loop_
_entity_poly.entity_id
_entity_poly.type
_entity_poly.pdbx_seq_one_letter_code
_entity_poly.pdbx_strand_id
1 'polypeptide(L)'
;QVSSRGRNRIQVSWLYEQEAVQKRTFTKWINTHLAKRNPPLVVNDLFEDIKDGVMLLALLEVLSGQKLPCEQGRHLKRIHWVANIGSALKFLEGRRIKLVNINSTDIADGRPSIVLGLMWTIILYFQIEELTSNLPQLQSLSSSTSSVDSVVSSEAASPPTKRKVVTKVQGNAKKALLKWVQYTAAKQAGIEVKDFGRSWRSGVAFHSVIHAIRPELVDMEKVKGRSNRENLNEAFTIAETELGIPRLLDPEDVDVDKPDEKSIMTYVAQFLKHYPDLHNTTEMQENDVGKEDRLMLRDLKVWVEQFERDLTRTQMVEASLQEKYQSFKHFRVQYEIKRKQIELVIQSSRKDGKLSLDQAMVKQAWDRVSSRLLDWHKYLDKSLPAPLGTIGAWLYRAEAAVREEIIVQQAHEETANTIHRKLEQHKDLLKNLDGHKKAFQGIHRARSVNGVPVPLEQLDDMAERFNFVASTSELHLLKMEFLELKYRLLSLLVLAESKLKSWIIKYGRRESVELLLQNYISVIENSKFFEQYEVTYQILKRAAEMYAKANGSVEEAENVMKFMNETTAQWRNLSVEVRSVRSMLEEVIANWDRYSSTVASLQAWLEDAEKMLNQPEHARKDFFRHLPHWIQQHTAMNDAGNFLIETCDETISRDLKQQLLLLNGRWRELFMKVKQYARADEFDRMRKEYLDGVATLSTFADGTNGKFSVPVEVSFLNVKMFVQDLEVSFFLLSVCLSFSLFSSQKRELFNYLIL
;
A
#
# COMPACT_ATOMS: atom_id res chain seq x y z
N GLN A 1 -5.25 42.46 -16.67
CA GLN A 1 -6.09 41.58 -15.82
C GLN A 1 -7.35 41.03 -16.51
N VAL A 2 -7.87 41.62 -17.60
CA VAL A 2 -9.03 41.08 -18.35
C VAL A 2 -8.65 39.85 -19.23
N SER A 3 -7.44 39.82 -19.80
CA SER A 3 -6.94 38.68 -20.62
C SER A 3 -6.68 37.39 -19.81
N SER A 4 -6.36 37.50 -18.52
CA SER A 4 -6.14 36.34 -17.64
C SER A 4 -7.44 35.73 -17.12
N ARG A 5 -8.50 36.54 -16.91
CA ARG A 5 -9.85 36.04 -16.56
C ARG A 5 -10.53 35.33 -17.73
N GLY A 6 -10.35 35.81 -18.97
CA GLY A 6 -10.84 35.14 -20.18
C GLY A 6 -10.18 33.79 -20.43
N ARG A 7 -8.84 33.71 -20.27
CA ARG A 7 -8.09 32.44 -20.38
C ARG A 7 -8.49 31.41 -19.32
N ASN A 8 -8.71 31.83 -18.07
CA ASN A 8 -9.18 30.93 -17.01
C ASN A 8 -10.60 30.41 -17.26
N ARG A 9 -11.51 31.24 -17.79
CA ARG A 9 -12.90 30.83 -18.07
C ARG A 9 -12.99 29.85 -19.24
N ILE A 10 -12.19 30.06 -20.30
CA ILE A 10 -12.06 29.13 -21.42
C ILE A 10 -11.43 27.81 -20.96
N GLN A 11 -10.37 27.86 -20.15
CA GLN A 11 -9.69 26.66 -19.64
C GLN A 11 -10.60 25.81 -18.73
N VAL A 12 -11.43 26.43 -17.89
CA VAL A 12 -12.39 25.73 -17.01
C VAL A 12 -13.53 25.12 -17.82
N SER A 13 -14.07 25.83 -18.83
CA SER A 13 -15.09 25.30 -19.74
C SER A 13 -14.59 24.06 -20.50
N TRP A 14 -13.35 24.11 -21.00
CA TRP A 14 -12.71 22.99 -21.70
C TRP A 14 -12.51 21.75 -20.81
N LEU A 15 -12.10 21.95 -19.55
CA LEU A 15 -11.93 20.84 -18.61
C LEU A 15 -13.27 20.16 -18.29
N TYR A 16 -14.33 20.95 -18.14
CA TYR A 16 -15.67 20.43 -17.89
C TYR A 16 -16.21 19.62 -19.07
N GLU A 17 -15.95 20.09 -20.29
CA GLU A 17 -16.33 19.38 -21.52
C GLU A 17 -15.57 18.07 -21.68
N GLN A 18 -14.26 18.03 -21.39
CA GLN A 18 -13.49 16.79 -21.36
C GLN A 18 -13.97 15.80 -20.28
N GLU A 19 -14.31 16.28 -19.08
CA GLU A 19 -14.90 15.42 -18.05
C GLU A 19 -16.26 14.85 -18.48
N ALA A 20 -17.09 15.64 -19.17
CA ALA A 20 -18.38 15.19 -19.68
C ALA A 20 -18.24 14.09 -20.75
N VAL A 21 -17.31 14.26 -21.70
CA VAL A 21 -17.01 13.24 -22.73
C VAL A 21 -16.45 11.96 -22.09
N GLN A 22 -15.52 12.09 -21.14
CA GLN A 22 -14.99 10.93 -20.40
C GLN A 22 -16.09 10.22 -19.61
N LYS A 23 -16.98 10.96 -18.93
CA LYS A 23 -18.12 10.40 -18.20
C LYS A 23 -18.99 9.57 -19.14
N ARG A 24 -19.40 10.12 -20.29
CA ARG A 24 -20.23 9.39 -21.29
C ARG A 24 -19.53 8.12 -21.78
N THR A 25 -18.27 8.26 -22.21
CA THR A 25 -17.48 7.15 -22.78
C THR A 25 -17.28 6.04 -21.76
N PHE A 26 -16.88 6.38 -20.53
CA PHE A 26 -16.65 5.40 -19.46
C PHE A 26 -17.96 4.77 -18.98
N THR A 27 -19.07 5.51 -18.96
CA THR A 27 -20.39 4.94 -18.63
C THR A 27 -20.79 3.89 -19.66
N LYS A 28 -20.72 4.21 -20.96
CA LYS A 28 -20.97 3.25 -22.05
C LYS A 28 -20.04 2.04 -21.92
N TRP A 29 -18.76 2.27 -21.65
CA TRP A 29 -17.76 1.21 -21.47
C TRP A 29 -18.10 0.25 -20.33
N ILE A 30 -18.41 0.76 -19.12
CA ILE A 30 -18.79 -0.07 -17.98
C ILE A 30 -20.02 -0.92 -18.33
N ASN A 31 -21.02 -0.32 -18.98
CA ASN A 31 -22.23 -1.03 -19.38
C ASN A 31 -21.96 -2.17 -20.37
N THR A 32 -20.95 -2.06 -21.25
CA THR A 32 -20.56 -3.19 -22.14
C THR A 32 -20.07 -4.42 -21.37
N HIS A 33 -19.55 -4.25 -20.15
CA HIS A 33 -19.09 -5.36 -19.30
C HIS A 33 -20.18 -5.80 -18.33
N LEU A 34 -20.87 -4.87 -17.67
CA LEU A 34 -21.94 -5.21 -16.72
C LEU A 34 -23.15 -5.89 -17.38
N ALA A 35 -23.39 -5.65 -18.68
CA ALA A 35 -24.38 -6.40 -19.45
C ALA A 35 -24.08 -7.91 -19.54
N LYS A 36 -22.82 -8.33 -19.34
CA LYS A 36 -22.41 -9.74 -19.36
C LYS A 36 -22.61 -10.45 -18.02
N ARG A 37 -22.94 -9.71 -16.96
CA ARG A 37 -23.21 -10.27 -15.63
C ARG A 37 -24.60 -10.92 -15.59
N ASN A 38 -24.79 -11.91 -14.72
CA ASN A 38 -26.11 -12.47 -14.44
C ASN A 38 -26.51 -12.24 -12.95
N PRO A 39 -27.56 -11.45 -12.65
CA PRO A 39 -28.33 -10.61 -13.57
C PRO A 39 -27.50 -9.40 -14.08
N PRO A 40 -27.83 -8.87 -15.27
CA PRO A 40 -27.14 -7.72 -15.84
C PRO A 40 -27.38 -6.47 -14.99
N LEU A 41 -26.37 -5.60 -14.95
CA LEU A 41 -26.43 -4.31 -14.27
C LEU A 41 -26.20 -3.18 -15.27
N VAL A 42 -26.77 -2.01 -14.98
CA VAL A 42 -26.66 -0.82 -15.83
C VAL A 42 -26.33 0.39 -14.94
N VAL A 43 -25.33 1.15 -15.38
CA VAL A 43 -24.94 2.46 -14.84
C VAL A 43 -25.59 3.53 -15.72
N ASN A 44 -26.40 4.39 -15.12
CA ASN A 44 -27.04 5.52 -15.77
C ASN A 44 -26.25 6.82 -15.53
N ASP A 45 -25.86 7.06 -14.28
CA ASP A 45 -24.96 8.15 -13.91
C ASP A 45 -23.74 7.60 -13.17
N LEU A 46 -22.60 7.60 -13.85
CA LEU A 46 -21.33 7.11 -13.32
C LEU A 46 -20.95 7.70 -11.96
N PHE A 47 -21.27 8.97 -11.68
CA PHE A 47 -20.86 9.62 -10.43
C PHE A 47 -21.78 9.30 -9.27
N GLU A 48 -23.02 8.90 -9.53
CA GLU A 48 -24.00 8.52 -8.52
C GLU A 48 -24.01 7.01 -8.29
N ASP A 49 -24.10 6.22 -9.36
CA ASP A 49 -24.32 4.78 -9.29
C ASP A 49 -23.08 3.99 -8.84
N ILE A 50 -21.90 4.63 -8.79
CA ILE A 50 -20.67 3.99 -8.29
C ILE A 50 -20.44 4.19 -6.78
N LYS A 51 -21.20 5.11 -6.15
CA LYS A 51 -20.95 5.57 -4.77
C LYS A 51 -21.04 4.45 -3.74
N ASP A 52 -21.89 3.45 -3.95
CA ASP A 52 -22.06 2.34 -3.01
C ASP A 52 -21.03 1.21 -3.15
N GLY A 53 -20.16 1.31 -4.16
CA GLY A 53 -19.14 0.33 -4.49
C GLY A 53 -19.64 -0.96 -5.13
N VAL A 54 -20.96 -1.18 -5.27
CA VAL A 54 -21.52 -2.44 -5.79
C VAL A 54 -21.24 -2.59 -7.27
N MET A 55 -21.50 -1.53 -8.07
CA MET A 55 -21.21 -1.52 -9.51
C MET A 55 -19.72 -1.67 -9.79
N LEU A 56 -18.88 -1.05 -8.96
CA LEU A 56 -17.42 -1.12 -9.06
C LEU A 56 -16.91 -2.54 -8.79
N LEU A 57 -17.37 -3.19 -7.72
CA LEU A 57 -17.01 -4.57 -7.42
C LEU A 57 -17.50 -5.51 -8.52
N ALA A 58 -18.76 -5.38 -8.96
CA ALA A 58 -19.32 -6.18 -10.04
C ALA A 58 -18.53 -6.07 -11.35
N LEU A 59 -18.09 -4.85 -11.70
CA LEU A 59 -17.22 -4.63 -12.85
C LEU A 59 -15.90 -5.37 -12.69
N LEU A 60 -15.24 -5.25 -11.54
CA LEU A 60 -13.98 -5.94 -11.28
C LEU A 60 -14.13 -7.47 -11.29
N GLU A 61 -15.25 -8.00 -10.82
CA GLU A 61 -15.57 -9.43 -10.95
C GLU A 61 -15.64 -9.86 -12.42
N VAL A 62 -16.35 -9.10 -13.25
CA VAL A 62 -16.51 -9.40 -14.69
C VAL A 62 -15.17 -9.30 -15.42
N LEU A 63 -14.37 -8.28 -15.14
CA LEU A 63 -13.07 -8.08 -15.79
C LEU A 63 -12.03 -9.11 -15.35
N SER A 64 -12.05 -9.52 -14.08
CA SER A 64 -11.03 -10.40 -13.51
C SER A 64 -11.40 -11.88 -13.49
N GLY A 65 -12.68 -12.22 -13.64
CA GLY A 65 -13.22 -13.57 -13.45
C GLY A 65 -13.24 -14.03 -11.98
N GLN A 66 -12.88 -13.17 -11.02
CA GLN A 66 -12.77 -13.52 -9.60
C GLN A 66 -13.95 -12.94 -8.81
N LYS A 67 -14.50 -13.73 -7.88
CA LYS A 67 -15.52 -13.25 -6.94
C LYS A 67 -14.90 -12.38 -5.86
N LEU A 68 -15.52 -11.23 -5.59
CA LEU A 68 -15.04 -10.26 -4.63
C LEU A 68 -16.00 -10.13 -3.44
N PRO A 69 -15.47 -9.93 -2.22
CA PRO A 69 -16.31 -9.69 -1.06
C PRO A 69 -17.06 -8.37 -1.23
N CYS A 70 -18.38 -8.44 -1.10
CA CYS A 70 -19.29 -7.32 -1.20
C CYS A 70 -20.20 -7.34 0.02
N GLU A 71 -20.27 -6.25 0.75
CA GLU A 71 -21.28 -6.03 1.78
C GLU A 71 -22.66 -6.00 1.11
N GLN A 72 -23.58 -6.82 1.61
CA GLN A 72 -24.93 -6.97 1.07
C GLN A 72 -25.97 -6.63 2.14
N GLY A 73 -27.06 -5.94 1.75
CA GLY A 73 -28.17 -5.64 2.64
C GLY A 73 -29.27 -4.81 1.98
N ARG A 74 -30.49 -4.84 2.54
CA ARG A 74 -31.64 -4.07 2.01
C ARG A 74 -31.42 -2.55 2.02
N HIS A 75 -30.55 -2.05 2.92
CA HIS A 75 -30.22 -0.63 3.04
C HIS A 75 -28.72 -0.44 3.32
N LEU A 76 -27.92 -0.25 2.27
CA LEU A 76 -26.51 0.10 2.42
C LEU A 76 -26.39 1.53 2.95
N LYS A 77 -25.63 1.70 4.04
CA LYS A 77 -25.26 3.00 4.59
C LYS A 77 -23.86 3.37 4.08
N ARG A 78 -23.51 4.65 4.17
CA ARG A 78 -22.20 5.18 3.73
C ARG A 78 -20.99 4.41 4.24
N ILE A 79 -21.04 3.84 5.45
CA ILE A 79 -19.95 3.00 5.98
C ILE A 79 -19.76 1.72 5.15
N HIS A 80 -20.85 1.09 4.69
CA HIS A 80 -20.80 -0.07 3.81
C HIS A 80 -20.32 0.31 2.41
N TRP A 81 -20.68 1.51 1.93
CA TRP A 81 -20.20 2.05 0.65
C TRP A 81 -18.68 2.18 0.65
N VAL A 82 -18.14 2.82 1.69
CA VAL A 82 -16.70 3.01 1.87
C VAL A 82 -16.00 1.65 2.03
N ALA A 83 -16.61 0.67 2.70
CA ALA A 83 -16.08 -0.69 2.82
C ALA A 83 -16.04 -1.41 1.46
N ASN A 84 -17.12 -1.39 0.67
CA ASN A 84 -17.19 -1.98 -0.66
C ASN A 84 -16.15 -1.37 -1.61
N ILE A 85 -16.06 -0.04 -1.62
CA ILE A 85 -15.04 0.66 -2.40
C ILE A 85 -13.64 0.30 -1.89
N GLY A 86 -13.45 0.23 -0.57
CA GLY A 86 -12.18 -0.21 0.04
C GLY A 86 -11.76 -1.60 -0.43
N SER A 87 -12.69 -2.55 -0.52
CA SER A 87 -12.45 -3.89 -1.08
C SER A 87 -12.04 -3.83 -2.55
N ALA A 88 -12.69 -2.99 -3.35
CA ALA A 88 -12.33 -2.79 -4.75
C ALA A 88 -10.93 -2.19 -4.91
N LEU A 89 -10.58 -1.15 -4.14
CA LEU A 89 -9.25 -0.52 -4.18
C LEU A 89 -8.16 -1.49 -3.72
N LYS A 90 -8.40 -2.24 -2.65
CA LYS A 90 -7.47 -3.26 -2.14
C LYS A 90 -7.23 -4.38 -3.15
N PHE A 91 -8.25 -4.76 -3.90
CA PHE A 91 -8.10 -5.72 -5.01
C PHE A 91 -7.18 -5.19 -6.12
N LEU A 92 -7.34 -3.93 -6.52
CA LEU A 92 -6.49 -3.28 -7.51
C LEU A 92 -5.03 -3.16 -7.03
N GLU A 93 -4.83 -2.77 -5.76
CA GLU A 93 -3.51 -2.72 -5.12
C GLU A 93 -2.86 -4.10 -5.03
N GLY A 94 -3.64 -5.15 -4.73
CA GLY A 94 -3.18 -6.54 -4.74
C GLY A 94 -2.65 -7.00 -6.11
N ARG A 95 -3.15 -6.41 -7.20
CA ARG A 95 -2.63 -6.60 -8.56
C ARG A 95 -1.48 -5.65 -8.93
N ARG A 96 -0.91 -4.95 -7.93
CA ARG A 96 0.18 -3.98 -8.05
C ARG A 96 -0.17 -2.74 -8.89
N ILE A 97 -1.46 -2.40 -8.98
CA ILE A 97 -1.93 -1.18 -9.64
C ILE A 97 -1.76 0.01 -8.69
N LYS A 98 -1.10 1.08 -9.15
CA LYS A 98 -0.85 2.28 -8.33
C LYS A 98 -2.06 3.21 -8.35
N LEU A 99 -2.67 3.42 -7.20
CA LEU A 99 -3.79 4.34 -7.00
C LEU A 99 -3.28 5.66 -6.40
N VAL A 100 -2.87 6.61 -7.26
CA VAL A 100 -2.33 7.89 -6.80
C VAL A 100 -3.49 8.87 -6.56
N ASN A 101 -3.65 9.34 -5.32
CA ASN A 101 -4.68 10.30 -4.91
C ASN A 101 -6.13 9.81 -5.12
N ILE A 102 -6.39 8.51 -4.94
CA ILE A 102 -7.73 7.93 -5.03
C ILE A 102 -8.04 7.29 -3.67
N ASN A 103 -8.99 7.86 -2.92
CA ASN A 103 -9.44 7.31 -1.64
C ASN A 103 -10.89 6.83 -1.73
N SER A 104 -11.26 5.85 -0.90
CA SER A 104 -12.60 5.26 -0.87
C SER A 104 -13.70 6.27 -0.52
N THR A 105 -13.43 7.20 0.40
CA THR A 105 -14.38 8.26 0.79
C THR A 105 -14.75 9.17 -0.38
N ASP A 106 -13.77 9.49 -1.21
CA ASP A 106 -13.90 10.43 -2.31
C ASP A 106 -14.74 9.87 -3.47
N ILE A 107 -14.69 8.55 -3.65
CA ILE A 107 -15.53 7.81 -4.59
C ILE A 107 -16.94 7.65 -4.01
N ALA A 108 -17.07 7.39 -2.71
CA ALA A 108 -18.37 7.34 -2.03
C ALA A 108 -19.09 8.70 -2.06
N ASP A 109 -18.35 9.80 -2.19
CA ASP A 109 -18.85 11.16 -2.43
C ASP A 109 -19.16 11.46 -3.91
N GLY A 110 -18.79 10.58 -4.83
CA GLY A 110 -19.01 10.76 -6.28
C GLY A 110 -18.19 11.89 -6.88
N ARG A 111 -17.00 12.19 -6.36
CA ARG A 111 -16.18 13.31 -6.86
C ARG A 111 -15.74 13.04 -8.32
N PRO A 112 -16.17 13.84 -9.32
CA PRO A 112 -16.03 13.52 -10.75
C PRO A 112 -14.61 13.16 -11.18
N SER A 113 -13.62 14.01 -10.88
CA SER A 113 -12.23 13.83 -11.30
C SER A 113 -11.58 12.55 -10.73
N ILE A 114 -12.01 12.12 -9.54
CA ILE A 114 -11.48 10.91 -8.89
C ILE A 114 -12.18 9.67 -9.39
N VAL A 115 -13.50 9.72 -9.60
CA VAL A 115 -14.24 8.62 -10.22
C VAL A 115 -13.71 8.38 -11.64
N LEU A 116 -13.55 9.42 -12.45
CA LEU A 116 -12.94 9.31 -13.79
C LEU A 116 -11.49 8.84 -13.73
N GLY A 117 -10.72 9.29 -12.72
CA GLY A 117 -9.35 8.85 -12.49
C GLY A 117 -9.23 7.35 -12.16
N LEU A 118 -10.13 6.85 -11.31
CA LEU A 118 -10.23 5.42 -11.00
C LEU A 118 -10.66 4.62 -12.21
N MET A 119 -11.72 5.05 -12.90
CA MET A 119 -12.22 4.34 -14.08
C MET A 119 -11.17 4.25 -15.18
N TRP A 120 -10.44 5.34 -15.42
CA TRP A 120 -9.32 5.33 -16.34
C TRP A 120 -8.24 4.33 -15.93
N THR A 121 -7.88 4.27 -14.64
CA THR A 121 -6.89 3.31 -14.13
C THR A 121 -7.33 1.87 -14.40
N ILE A 122 -8.62 1.57 -14.20
CA ILE A 122 -9.19 0.24 -14.47
C ILE A 122 -9.16 -0.08 -15.97
N ILE A 123 -9.61 0.84 -16.83
CA ILE A 123 -9.59 0.68 -18.30
C ILE A 123 -8.16 0.49 -18.80
N LEU A 124 -7.23 1.34 -18.33
CA LEU A 124 -5.83 1.28 -18.72
C LEU A 124 -5.24 -0.09 -18.41
N TYR A 125 -5.51 -0.64 -17.23
CA TYR A 125 -4.95 -1.92 -16.81
C TYR A 125 -5.64 -3.13 -17.47
N PHE A 126 -6.96 -3.28 -17.28
CA PHE A 126 -7.73 -4.47 -17.69
C PHE A 126 -8.10 -4.51 -19.17
N GLN A 127 -7.89 -3.41 -19.90
CA GLN A 127 -8.12 -3.40 -21.34
C GLN A 127 -6.84 -3.05 -22.08
N ILE A 128 -6.28 -1.86 -21.87
CA ILE A 128 -5.24 -1.36 -22.77
C ILE A 128 -3.90 -2.05 -22.52
N GLU A 129 -3.43 -2.13 -21.27
CA GLU A 129 -2.18 -2.79 -20.91
C GLU A 129 -2.23 -4.28 -21.17
N GLU A 130 -3.32 -4.95 -20.80
CA GLU A 130 -3.52 -6.38 -21.08
C GLU A 130 -3.44 -6.68 -22.59
N LEU A 131 -4.18 -5.93 -23.42
CA LEU A 131 -4.17 -6.11 -24.88
C LEU A 131 -2.81 -5.77 -25.50
N THR A 132 -2.24 -4.61 -25.15
CA THR A 132 -0.99 -4.15 -25.78
C THR A 132 0.23 -4.93 -25.36
N SER A 133 0.25 -5.50 -24.15
CA SER A 133 1.33 -6.40 -23.77
C SER A 133 1.29 -7.72 -24.59
N ASN A 134 0.13 -8.09 -25.16
CA ASN A 134 -0.07 -9.35 -25.92
C ASN A 134 0.39 -9.24 -27.38
N LEU A 135 0.75 -8.05 -27.86
CA LEU A 135 1.19 -7.84 -29.24
C LEU A 135 2.63 -8.38 -29.44
N PRO A 136 2.83 -9.50 -30.16
CA PRO A 136 4.14 -10.15 -30.30
C PRO A 136 5.14 -9.32 -31.13
N GLN A 137 4.62 -8.49 -32.05
CA GLN A 137 5.41 -7.84 -33.09
C GLN A 137 6.13 -6.54 -32.64
N LEU A 138 5.84 -6.01 -31.45
CA LEU A 138 6.36 -4.70 -31.00
C LEU A 138 7.51 -4.77 -29.99
N GLN A 139 7.88 -5.96 -29.52
CA GLN A 139 9.00 -6.15 -28.60
C GLN A 139 10.38 -5.99 -29.28
N SER A 140 10.48 -6.25 -30.60
CA SER A 140 11.74 -6.19 -31.36
C SER A 140 12.27 -4.77 -31.62
N LEU A 141 11.43 -3.74 -31.50
CA LEU A 141 11.76 -2.35 -31.82
C LEU A 141 11.87 -1.44 -30.58
N SER A 142 11.89 -2.01 -29.37
CA SER A 142 11.98 -1.25 -28.12
C SER A 142 13.37 -1.26 -27.47
N SER A 143 14.34 -1.95 -28.07
CA SER A 143 15.72 -2.07 -27.57
C SER A 143 16.73 -1.10 -28.20
N SER A 144 16.29 -0.13 -29.01
CA SER A 144 17.17 0.91 -29.57
C SER A 144 16.91 2.28 -28.96
N THR A 145 17.67 2.63 -27.93
CA THR A 145 18.01 4.03 -27.61
C THR A 145 19.53 4.14 -27.59
N SER A 146 20.12 4.37 -28.77
CA SER A 146 21.51 4.76 -28.93
C SER A 146 21.63 6.29 -28.93
N SER A 147 22.66 6.79 -28.24
CA SER A 147 23.24 8.14 -28.23
C SER A 147 23.34 8.75 -29.65
N VAL A 148 23.36 10.08 -29.90
CA VAL A 148 24.30 11.14 -29.45
C VAL A 148 23.75 12.54 -29.83
N ASP A 149 24.47 13.59 -29.39
CA ASP A 149 24.47 15.01 -29.77
C ASP A 149 23.63 16.00 -28.94
N SER A 150 24.13 17.16 -28.50
CA SER A 150 25.50 17.68 -28.35
C SER A 150 25.43 19.00 -27.54
N VAL A 151 26.58 19.41 -27.04
CA VAL A 151 26.87 20.48 -26.07
C VAL A 151 26.63 21.90 -26.62
N VAL A 152 26.23 22.86 -25.76
CA VAL A 152 26.83 24.22 -25.52
C VAL A 152 25.82 25.26 -24.97
N SER A 153 26.08 25.65 -23.71
CA SER A 153 26.06 26.99 -23.06
C SER A 153 24.80 27.84 -22.74
N SER A 154 24.65 28.02 -21.42
CA SER A 154 24.63 29.29 -20.64
C SER A 154 23.33 30.06 -20.30
N GLU A 155 23.15 30.17 -18.97
CA GLU A 155 22.59 31.23 -18.10
C GLU A 155 21.16 31.79 -18.29
N ALA A 156 20.31 31.62 -17.25
CA ALA A 156 19.88 32.67 -16.30
C ALA A 156 18.61 32.24 -15.51
N ALA A 157 18.38 32.92 -14.38
CA ALA A 157 17.62 32.51 -13.19
C ALA A 157 16.06 32.56 -13.25
N SER A 158 15.46 31.92 -12.22
CA SER A 158 14.10 32.09 -11.62
C SER A 158 13.03 30.99 -11.96
N PRO A 159 11.96 30.82 -11.13
CA PRO A 159 11.80 29.78 -10.08
C PRO A 159 10.82 28.65 -10.48
N PRO A 160 10.74 27.52 -9.72
CA PRO A 160 10.07 26.32 -10.21
C PRO A 160 8.55 26.41 -10.08
N THR A 161 7.85 26.38 -11.21
CA THR A 161 6.43 26.05 -11.24
C THR A 161 6.24 24.54 -11.10
N LYS A 162 5.27 24.18 -10.26
CA LYS A 162 4.84 22.83 -9.85
C LYS A 162 4.93 21.81 -11.01
N ARG A 163 5.95 20.95 -10.99
CA ARG A 163 6.07 19.81 -11.89
C ARG A 163 5.08 18.72 -11.48
N LYS A 164 4.15 18.40 -12.38
CA LYS A 164 3.37 17.15 -12.37
C LYS A 164 4.34 15.98 -12.35
N VAL A 165 4.27 15.16 -11.30
CA VAL A 165 4.93 13.86 -11.23
C VAL A 165 4.22 12.96 -12.25
N VAL A 166 4.82 12.76 -13.42
CA VAL A 166 4.37 11.75 -14.40
C VAL A 166 5.01 10.42 -14.00
N THR A 167 4.16 9.49 -13.57
CA THR A 167 4.50 8.12 -13.23
C THR A 167 5.05 7.38 -14.46
N LYS A 168 6.32 6.93 -14.35
CA LYS A 168 7.16 6.29 -15.38
C LYS A 168 6.60 5.00 -16.04
N VAL A 169 5.39 4.55 -15.68
CA VAL A 169 4.75 3.30 -16.18
C VAL A 169 3.72 3.58 -17.30
N GLN A 170 3.06 4.75 -17.27
CA GLN A 170 1.93 5.07 -18.16
C GLN A 170 2.32 5.25 -19.64
N GLY A 171 3.61 5.43 -19.94
CA GLY A 171 4.11 5.69 -21.30
C GLY A 171 4.12 4.46 -22.22
N ASN A 172 4.22 3.24 -21.68
CA ASN A 172 4.46 2.06 -22.50
C ASN A 172 3.19 1.58 -23.22
N ALA A 173 2.05 1.51 -22.53
CA ALA A 173 0.79 1.03 -23.10
C ALA A 173 0.24 1.98 -24.19
N LYS A 174 0.26 3.29 -23.93
CA LYS A 174 -0.12 4.32 -24.92
C LYS A 174 0.75 4.21 -26.17
N LYS A 175 2.07 4.06 -26.00
CA LYS A 175 3.02 3.94 -27.11
C LYS A 175 2.80 2.65 -27.91
N ALA A 176 2.53 1.53 -27.24
CA ALA A 176 2.24 0.26 -27.90
C ALA A 176 0.92 0.30 -28.67
N LEU A 177 -0.15 0.85 -28.10
CA LEU A 177 -1.42 1.04 -28.80
C LEU A 177 -1.26 1.96 -30.01
N LEU A 178 -0.51 3.07 -29.87
CA LEU A 178 -0.23 3.99 -30.97
C LEU A 178 0.54 3.29 -32.11
N LYS A 179 1.55 2.48 -31.77
CA LYS A 179 2.29 1.68 -32.76
C LYS A 179 1.39 0.67 -33.46
N TRP A 180 0.49 0.00 -32.74
CA TRP A 180 -0.47 -0.92 -33.34
C TRP A 180 -1.39 -0.20 -34.35
N VAL A 181 -1.91 0.98 -33.98
CA VAL A 181 -2.72 1.78 -34.91
C VAL A 181 -1.89 2.22 -36.11
N GLN A 182 -0.66 2.69 -35.91
CA GLN A 182 0.22 3.09 -37.02
C GLN A 182 0.49 1.92 -37.96
N TYR A 183 0.75 0.73 -37.44
CA TYR A 183 0.95 -0.46 -38.24
C TYR A 183 -0.32 -0.86 -39.02
N THR A 184 -1.47 -0.83 -38.33
CA THR A 184 -2.78 -1.23 -38.87
C THR A 184 -3.33 -0.23 -39.89
N ALA A 185 -3.20 1.07 -39.64
CA ALA A 185 -3.78 2.13 -40.45
C ALA A 185 -2.83 2.69 -41.52
N ALA A 186 -1.51 2.67 -41.32
CA ALA A 186 -0.57 3.35 -42.22
C ALA A 186 -0.17 2.53 -43.45
N LYS A 187 -0.32 1.19 -43.44
CA LYS A 187 0.15 0.33 -44.53
C LYS A 187 -0.69 0.47 -45.83
N GLN A 188 -1.95 0.89 -45.73
CA GLN A 188 -2.88 0.88 -46.87
C GLN A 188 -3.37 2.26 -47.36
N ALA A 189 -3.20 3.35 -46.59
CA ALA A 189 -3.87 4.64 -46.92
C ALA A 189 -3.00 5.92 -46.85
N GLY A 190 -1.69 5.82 -46.56
CA GLY A 190 -0.78 6.99 -46.60
C GLY A 190 -1.06 8.08 -45.54
N ILE A 191 -1.66 7.69 -44.42
CA ILE A 191 -2.12 8.57 -43.33
C ILE A 191 -1.21 8.40 -42.11
N GLU A 192 -0.92 9.51 -41.45
CA GLU A 192 0.00 9.55 -40.33
C GLU A 192 -0.76 9.80 -39.01
N VAL A 193 -0.91 8.74 -38.19
CA VAL A 193 -1.51 8.85 -36.85
C VAL A 193 -0.41 9.13 -35.82
N LYS A 194 -0.42 10.32 -35.22
CA LYS A 194 0.63 10.81 -34.30
C LYS A 194 0.23 10.77 -32.83
N ASP A 195 -1.07 10.82 -32.56
CA ASP A 195 -1.62 10.93 -31.22
C ASP A 195 -2.99 10.24 -31.12
N PHE A 196 -3.57 10.25 -29.91
CA PHE A 196 -4.96 9.84 -29.67
C PHE A 196 -5.89 11.05 -29.55
N GLY A 197 -5.53 12.18 -30.14
CA GLY A 197 -6.30 13.42 -30.11
C GLY A 197 -6.63 13.88 -31.52
N ARG A 198 -5.87 14.86 -32.02
CA ARG A 198 -6.15 15.53 -33.30
C ARG A 198 -6.07 14.59 -34.50
N SER A 199 -5.23 13.55 -34.48
CA SER A 199 -5.14 12.59 -35.58
C SER A 199 -6.45 11.83 -35.85
N TRP A 200 -7.39 11.81 -34.89
CA TRP A 200 -8.66 11.08 -35.01
C TRP A 200 -9.85 11.97 -35.33
N ARG A 201 -9.69 13.30 -35.25
CA ARG A 201 -10.77 14.28 -35.40
C ARG A 201 -11.49 14.16 -36.75
N SER A 202 -10.77 13.86 -37.83
CA SER A 202 -11.33 13.79 -39.18
C SER A 202 -12.15 12.53 -39.47
N GLY A 203 -12.13 11.54 -38.56
CA GLY A 203 -12.73 10.22 -38.78
C GLY A 203 -11.95 9.31 -39.73
N VAL A 204 -10.99 9.84 -40.49
CA VAL A 204 -10.17 9.08 -41.47
C VAL A 204 -9.41 7.94 -40.78
N ALA A 205 -8.81 8.21 -39.61
CA ALA A 205 -8.08 7.18 -38.85
C ALA A 205 -8.98 6.00 -38.43
N PHE A 206 -10.23 6.26 -38.03
CA PHE A 206 -11.19 5.18 -37.70
C PHE A 206 -11.55 4.36 -38.94
N HIS A 207 -11.88 5.03 -40.04
CA HIS A 207 -12.14 4.37 -41.33
C HIS A 207 -10.99 3.50 -41.81
N SER A 208 -9.76 3.90 -41.51
CA SER A 208 -8.57 3.19 -41.95
C SER A 208 -8.30 1.94 -41.13
N VAL A 209 -8.59 1.99 -39.82
CA VAL A 209 -8.59 0.78 -38.98
C VAL A 209 -9.70 -0.18 -39.43
N ILE A 210 -10.89 0.33 -39.74
CA ILE A 210 -12.01 -0.49 -40.26
C ILE A 210 -11.64 -1.12 -41.61
N HIS A 211 -11.10 -0.33 -42.54
CA HIS A 211 -10.66 -0.80 -43.85
C HIS A 211 -9.56 -1.85 -43.74
N ALA A 212 -8.64 -1.72 -42.77
CA ALA A 212 -7.63 -2.75 -42.54
C ALA A 212 -8.24 -4.06 -42.00
N ILE A 213 -9.25 -3.98 -41.13
CA ILE A 213 -9.97 -5.16 -40.60
C ILE A 213 -10.78 -5.84 -41.71
N ARG A 214 -11.52 -5.05 -42.48
CA ARG A 214 -12.44 -5.52 -43.52
C ARG A 214 -12.52 -4.47 -44.66
N PRO A 215 -11.71 -4.61 -45.72
CA PRO A 215 -11.56 -3.59 -46.77
C PRO A 215 -12.86 -3.21 -47.49
N GLU A 216 -13.76 -4.17 -47.70
CA GLU A 216 -15.00 -4.01 -48.43
C GLU A 216 -16.04 -3.10 -47.75
N LEU A 217 -15.87 -2.81 -46.45
CA LEU A 217 -16.78 -1.94 -45.71
C LEU A 217 -16.52 -0.45 -45.94
N VAL A 218 -15.35 -0.08 -46.47
CA VAL A 218 -14.91 1.32 -46.53
C VAL A 218 -14.32 1.67 -47.89
N ASP A 219 -14.91 2.69 -48.52
CA ASP A 219 -14.36 3.36 -49.70
C ASP A 219 -13.52 4.57 -49.26
N MET A 220 -12.20 4.37 -49.19
CA MET A 220 -11.25 5.36 -48.69
C MET A 220 -11.19 6.65 -49.54
N GLU A 221 -11.57 6.61 -50.82
CA GLU A 221 -11.61 7.80 -51.66
C GLU A 221 -12.80 8.70 -51.31
N LYS A 222 -13.97 8.10 -51.00
CA LYS A 222 -15.12 8.85 -50.49
C LYS A 222 -14.89 9.44 -49.11
N VAL A 223 -14.11 8.79 -48.26
CA VAL A 223 -13.82 9.26 -46.89
C VAL A 223 -13.00 10.57 -46.92
N LYS A 224 -12.06 10.73 -47.86
CA LYS A 224 -11.23 11.94 -47.98
C LYS A 224 -12.03 13.21 -48.35
N GLY A 225 -13.16 13.05 -49.03
CA GLY A 225 -13.99 14.17 -49.51
C GLY A 225 -15.15 14.59 -48.59
N ARG A 226 -15.39 13.86 -47.49
CA ARG A 226 -16.52 14.08 -46.58
C ARG A 226 -16.15 14.92 -45.35
N SER A 227 -17.15 15.47 -44.67
CA SER A 227 -16.92 16.22 -43.44
C SER A 227 -16.49 15.29 -42.29
N ASN A 228 -15.77 15.83 -41.30
CA ASN A 228 -15.36 15.08 -40.10
C ASN A 228 -16.55 14.38 -39.44
N ARG A 229 -17.68 15.10 -39.33
CA ARG A 229 -18.88 14.63 -38.64
C ARG A 229 -19.52 13.43 -39.32
N GLU A 230 -19.62 13.48 -40.65
CA GLU A 230 -20.13 12.37 -41.46
C GLU A 230 -19.21 11.15 -41.37
N ASN A 231 -17.90 11.37 -41.52
CA ASN A 231 -16.90 10.30 -41.43
C ASN A 231 -16.95 9.59 -40.06
N LEU A 232 -16.99 10.35 -38.96
CA LEU A 232 -17.08 9.79 -37.61
C LEU A 232 -18.39 9.03 -37.39
N ASN A 233 -19.52 9.59 -37.83
CA ASN A 233 -20.81 8.91 -37.66
C ASN A 233 -20.87 7.59 -38.44
N GLU A 234 -20.40 7.58 -39.68
CA GLU A 234 -20.34 6.39 -40.50
C GLU A 234 -19.37 5.35 -39.91
N ALA A 235 -18.15 5.76 -39.52
CA ALA A 235 -17.17 4.84 -38.94
C ALA A 235 -17.71 4.16 -37.66
N PHE A 236 -18.39 4.91 -36.79
CA PHE A 236 -18.98 4.34 -35.58
C PHE A 236 -20.17 3.43 -35.88
N THR A 237 -20.97 3.76 -36.91
CA THR A 237 -22.09 2.92 -37.35
C THR A 237 -21.58 1.59 -37.94
N ILE A 238 -20.57 1.63 -38.81
CA ILE A 238 -19.95 0.44 -39.39
C ILE A 238 -19.32 -0.43 -38.29
N ALA A 239 -18.60 0.18 -37.35
CA ALA A 239 -17.98 -0.54 -36.24
C ALA A 239 -19.02 -1.30 -35.38
N GLU A 240 -20.16 -0.68 -35.11
CA GLU A 240 -21.23 -1.28 -34.30
C GLU A 240 -22.00 -2.37 -35.07
N THR A 241 -22.44 -2.06 -36.29
CA THR A 241 -23.33 -2.94 -37.08
C THR A 241 -22.60 -4.09 -37.77
N GLU A 242 -21.41 -3.85 -38.31
CA GLU A 242 -20.68 -4.82 -39.14
C GLU A 242 -19.52 -5.51 -38.41
N LEU A 243 -18.93 -4.84 -37.40
CA LEU A 243 -17.79 -5.36 -36.65
C LEU A 243 -18.11 -5.76 -35.20
N GLY A 244 -19.32 -5.48 -34.72
CA GLY A 244 -19.76 -5.82 -33.36
C GLY A 244 -19.03 -5.05 -32.25
N ILE A 245 -18.44 -3.89 -32.57
CA ILE A 245 -17.73 -3.02 -31.64
C ILE A 245 -18.73 -1.97 -31.09
N PRO A 246 -19.09 -2.01 -29.79
CA PRO A 246 -20.09 -1.10 -29.23
C PRO A 246 -19.67 0.37 -29.35
N ARG A 247 -20.59 1.24 -29.80
CA ARG A 247 -20.31 2.67 -29.97
C ARG A 247 -20.11 3.37 -28.63
N LEU A 248 -18.85 3.67 -28.28
CA LEU A 248 -18.52 4.40 -27.03
C LEU A 248 -18.43 5.92 -27.20
N LEU A 249 -18.20 6.40 -28.42
CA LEU A 249 -18.00 7.81 -28.73
C LEU A 249 -19.13 8.36 -29.61
N ASP A 250 -19.47 9.62 -29.39
CA ASP A 250 -20.37 10.37 -30.25
C ASP A 250 -19.55 11.28 -31.19
N PRO A 251 -19.96 11.47 -32.46
CA PRO A 251 -19.19 12.25 -33.44
C PRO A 251 -18.89 13.69 -33.00
N GLU A 252 -19.81 14.29 -32.24
CA GLU A 252 -19.66 15.61 -31.63
C GLU A 252 -18.60 15.67 -30.52
N ASP A 253 -18.33 14.56 -29.85
CA ASP A 253 -17.31 14.46 -28.80
C ASP A 253 -15.89 14.36 -29.36
N VAL A 254 -15.77 14.02 -30.65
CA VAL A 254 -14.49 13.84 -31.35
C VAL A 254 -14.21 14.97 -32.33
N ASP A 255 -15.23 15.56 -32.97
CA ASP A 255 -15.06 16.71 -33.88
C ASP A 255 -14.94 18.04 -33.12
N VAL A 256 -13.91 18.12 -32.29
CA VAL A 256 -13.52 19.30 -31.50
C VAL A 256 -12.01 19.57 -31.67
N ASP A 257 -11.54 20.76 -31.30
CA ASP A 257 -10.12 21.14 -31.54
C ASP A 257 -9.10 20.30 -30.78
N LYS A 258 -9.50 19.75 -29.63
CA LYS A 258 -8.68 18.89 -28.76
C LYS A 258 -9.53 17.75 -28.19
N PRO A 259 -9.72 16.68 -28.96
CA PRO A 259 -10.47 15.51 -28.50
C PRO A 259 -9.81 14.87 -27.27
N ASP A 260 -10.62 14.27 -26.40
CA ASP A 260 -10.10 13.63 -25.18
C ASP A 260 -9.36 12.32 -25.50
N GLU A 261 -8.05 12.30 -25.23
CA GLU A 261 -7.20 11.15 -25.58
C GLU A 261 -7.60 9.87 -24.87
N LYS A 262 -8.06 9.94 -23.61
CA LYS A 262 -8.44 8.75 -22.84
C LYS A 262 -9.68 8.10 -23.43
N SER A 263 -10.65 8.91 -23.84
CA SER A 263 -11.89 8.44 -24.47
C SER A 263 -11.60 7.80 -25.82
N ILE A 264 -10.75 8.42 -26.65
CA ILE A 264 -10.31 7.82 -27.93
C ILE A 264 -9.54 6.53 -27.70
N MET A 265 -8.56 6.50 -26.79
CA MET A 265 -7.81 5.27 -26.47
C MET A 265 -8.73 4.14 -26.01
N THR A 266 -9.74 4.44 -25.19
CA THR A 266 -10.73 3.48 -24.69
C THR A 266 -11.52 2.85 -25.84
N TYR A 267 -11.93 3.66 -26.81
CA TYR A 267 -12.67 3.17 -27.98
C TYR A 267 -11.78 2.40 -28.96
N VAL A 268 -10.60 2.93 -29.29
CA VAL A 268 -9.64 2.28 -30.19
C VAL A 268 -9.18 0.92 -29.64
N ALA A 269 -9.00 0.79 -28.33
CA ALA A 269 -8.67 -0.48 -27.70
C ALA A 269 -9.77 -1.56 -27.88
N GLN A 270 -11.02 -1.20 -28.22
CA GLN A 270 -12.04 -2.19 -28.57
C GLN A 270 -11.75 -2.82 -29.94
N PHE A 271 -11.24 -2.05 -30.91
CA PHE A 271 -10.83 -2.60 -32.21
C PHE A 271 -9.73 -3.64 -32.03
N LEU A 272 -8.69 -3.32 -31.25
CA LEU A 272 -7.63 -4.26 -30.91
C LEU A 272 -8.16 -5.49 -30.14
N LYS A 273 -9.16 -5.32 -29.27
CA LYS A 273 -9.76 -6.44 -28.51
C LYS A 273 -10.50 -7.42 -29.41
N HIS A 274 -11.31 -6.88 -30.33
CA HIS A 274 -12.14 -7.68 -31.22
C HIS A 274 -11.35 -8.26 -32.40
N TYR A 275 -10.32 -7.54 -32.84
CA TYR A 275 -9.46 -7.91 -33.97
C TYR A 275 -7.98 -7.77 -33.57
N PRO A 276 -7.47 -8.65 -32.68
CA PRO A 276 -6.06 -8.60 -32.25
C PRO A 276 -5.10 -8.97 -33.39
N ASP A 277 -5.53 -9.87 -34.27
CA ASP A 277 -4.73 -10.42 -35.37
C ASP A 277 -5.35 -10.04 -36.73
N LEU A 278 -5.17 -8.79 -37.13
CA LEU A 278 -5.53 -8.33 -38.49
C LEU A 278 -4.77 -9.05 -39.62
N HIS A 279 -3.88 -9.98 -39.29
CA HIS A 279 -3.08 -10.75 -40.26
C HIS A 279 -3.55 -12.20 -40.41
N ASN A 280 -4.60 -12.61 -39.68
CA ASN A 280 -5.23 -13.92 -39.84
C ASN A 280 -6.39 -13.91 -40.87
N THR A 281 -6.87 -12.73 -41.30
CA THR A 281 -7.98 -12.59 -42.29
C THR A 281 -7.50 -12.42 -43.73
N THR A 282 -6.32 -12.95 -44.06
CA THR A 282 -6.04 -13.40 -45.42
C THR A 282 -5.73 -14.88 -45.33
N GLU A 283 -6.79 -15.69 -45.38
CA GLU A 283 -6.71 -17.09 -45.76
C GLU A 283 -6.08 -17.14 -47.16
N MET A 284 -4.74 -17.16 -47.22
CA MET A 284 -3.92 -17.71 -48.29
C MET A 284 -2.39 -17.61 -48.06
N GLN A 285 -1.86 -17.03 -46.96
CA GLN A 285 -0.39 -17.00 -46.73
C GLN A 285 0.13 -17.19 -45.28
N GLU A 286 -0.65 -17.73 -44.33
CA GLU A 286 -0.12 -18.17 -43.02
C GLU A 286 0.21 -19.66 -42.98
N ASN A 287 1.18 -20.07 -43.78
CA ASN A 287 1.74 -21.43 -43.70
C ASN A 287 3.27 -21.46 -43.69
N ASP A 288 3.94 -20.30 -43.52
CA ASP A 288 5.40 -20.20 -43.66
C ASP A 288 6.12 -19.73 -42.38
N VAL A 289 5.69 -18.66 -41.70
CA VAL A 289 6.49 -18.09 -40.58
C VAL A 289 6.44 -18.94 -39.30
N GLY A 290 5.29 -19.51 -38.94
CA GLY A 290 5.19 -20.47 -37.82
C GLY A 290 5.84 -21.83 -38.12
N LYS A 291 6.08 -22.16 -39.40
CA LYS A 291 6.91 -23.31 -39.78
C LYS A 291 8.38 -22.95 -39.66
N GLU A 292 8.82 -21.78 -40.12
CA GLU A 292 10.23 -21.37 -40.00
C GLU A 292 10.73 -21.32 -38.56
N ASP A 293 9.99 -20.71 -37.63
CA ASP A 293 10.40 -20.67 -36.23
C ASP A 293 10.40 -22.06 -35.58
N ARG A 294 9.45 -22.92 -35.95
CA ARG A 294 9.36 -24.30 -35.45
C ARG A 294 10.42 -25.21 -36.09
N LEU A 295 10.76 -24.97 -37.34
CA LEU A 295 11.87 -25.62 -38.07
C LEU A 295 13.20 -25.16 -37.49
N MET A 296 13.38 -23.86 -37.22
CA MET A 296 14.59 -23.30 -36.62
C MET A 296 14.81 -23.85 -35.19
N LEU A 297 13.77 -23.94 -34.36
CA LEU A 297 13.86 -24.58 -33.04
C LEU A 297 14.19 -26.08 -33.16
N ARG A 298 13.62 -26.77 -34.15
CA ARG A 298 13.92 -28.19 -34.41
C ARG A 298 15.36 -28.37 -34.90
N ASP A 299 15.86 -27.51 -35.76
CA ASP A 299 17.22 -27.53 -36.29
C ASP A 299 18.24 -27.20 -35.19
N LEU A 300 17.95 -26.20 -34.36
CA LEU A 300 18.75 -25.90 -33.17
C LEU A 300 18.78 -27.08 -32.21
N LYS A 301 17.64 -27.72 -31.95
CA LYS A 301 17.59 -28.93 -31.12
C LYS A 301 18.47 -30.04 -31.71
N VAL A 302 18.33 -30.35 -33.01
CA VAL A 302 19.13 -31.37 -33.69
C VAL A 302 20.62 -31.02 -33.62
N TRP A 303 20.96 -29.75 -33.81
CA TRP A 303 22.34 -29.27 -33.68
C TRP A 303 22.87 -29.48 -32.25
N VAL A 304 22.12 -29.11 -31.22
CA VAL A 304 22.53 -29.28 -29.81
C VAL A 304 22.69 -30.76 -29.46
N GLU A 305 21.78 -31.62 -29.89
CA GLU A 305 21.85 -33.07 -29.66
C GLU A 305 23.02 -33.72 -30.42
N GLN A 306 23.30 -33.26 -31.65
CA GLN A 306 24.45 -33.72 -32.42
C GLN A 306 25.75 -33.27 -31.76
N PHE A 307 25.81 -31.99 -31.35
CA PHE A 307 26.94 -31.43 -30.62
C PHE A 307 27.20 -32.19 -29.31
N GLU A 308 26.16 -32.56 -28.55
CA GLU A 308 26.26 -33.40 -27.35
C GLU A 308 26.86 -34.78 -27.64
N ARG A 309 26.44 -35.43 -28.75
CA ARG A 309 26.96 -36.74 -29.18
C ARG A 309 28.43 -36.65 -29.57
N ASP A 310 28.79 -35.65 -30.37
CA ASP A 310 30.17 -35.45 -30.82
C ASP A 310 31.10 -35.11 -29.64
N LEU A 311 30.63 -34.22 -28.75
CA LEU A 311 31.30 -33.91 -27.49
C LEU A 311 31.59 -35.18 -26.68
N THR A 312 30.57 -36.04 -26.52
CA THR A 312 30.69 -37.28 -25.75
C THR A 312 31.65 -38.26 -26.42
N ARG A 313 31.59 -38.41 -27.74
CA ARG A 313 32.47 -39.30 -28.49
C ARG A 313 33.93 -38.86 -28.35
N THR A 314 34.22 -37.57 -28.52
CA THR A 314 35.57 -37.03 -28.39
C THR A 314 36.10 -37.15 -26.97
N GLN A 315 35.25 -36.99 -25.96
CA GLN A 315 35.62 -37.16 -24.56
C GLN A 315 36.10 -38.60 -24.23
N MET A 316 35.60 -39.61 -24.95
CA MET A 316 35.95 -41.03 -24.74
C MET A 316 37.23 -41.46 -25.44
N VAL A 317 37.80 -40.63 -26.31
CA VAL A 317 39.06 -40.94 -27.01
C VAL A 317 40.22 -40.87 -26.03
N GLU A 318 41.03 -41.92 -26.00
CA GLU A 318 42.27 -41.94 -25.22
C GLU A 318 43.32 -41.05 -25.91
N ALA A 319 43.77 -40.02 -25.20
CA ALA A 319 44.67 -38.99 -25.70
C ALA A 319 45.41 -38.34 -24.53
N SER A 320 46.51 -37.63 -24.84
CA SER A 320 47.26 -36.86 -23.84
C SER A 320 46.42 -35.72 -23.23
N LEU A 321 46.82 -35.21 -22.06
CA LEU A 321 46.11 -34.11 -21.41
C LEU A 321 46.06 -32.84 -22.28
N GLN A 322 47.14 -32.57 -23.02
CA GLN A 322 47.23 -31.48 -23.99
C GLN A 322 46.18 -31.61 -25.10
N GLU A 323 46.09 -32.78 -25.73
CA GLU A 323 45.13 -33.04 -26.83
C GLU A 323 43.68 -33.02 -26.33
N LYS A 324 43.43 -33.53 -25.12
CA LYS A 324 42.12 -33.47 -24.47
C LYS A 324 41.71 -32.02 -24.19
N TYR A 325 42.63 -31.17 -23.73
CA TYR A 325 42.35 -29.76 -23.48
C TYR A 325 42.09 -28.97 -24.78
N GLN A 326 42.89 -29.22 -25.82
CA GLN A 326 42.68 -28.64 -27.16
C GLN A 326 41.32 -29.02 -27.73
N SER A 327 40.93 -30.29 -27.60
CA SER A 327 39.61 -30.78 -27.99
C SER A 327 38.50 -30.04 -27.22
N PHE A 328 38.64 -29.91 -25.90
CA PHE A 328 37.70 -29.14 -25.08
C PHE A 328 37.59 -27.69 -25.55
N LYS A 329 38.72 -27.01 -25.81
CA LYS A 329 38.73 -25.63 -26.31
C LYS A 329 38.02 -25.49 -27.64
N HIS A 330 38.22 -26.44 -28.56
CA HIS A 330 37.50 -26.48 -29.83
C HIS A 330 35.98 -26.51 -29.62
N PHE A 331 35.48 -27.43 -28.78
CA PHE A 331 34.05 -27.49 -28.45
C PHE A 331 33.56 -26.24 -27.71
N ARG A 332 34.36 -25.69 -26.78
CA ARG A 332 34.01 -24.46 -26.04
C ARG A 332 33.81 -23.27 -26.97
N VAL A 333 34.68 -23.10 -27.98
CA VAL A 333 34.53 -22.04 -28.98
C VAL A 333 33.23 -22.19 -29.77
N GLN A 334 32.93 -23.41 -30.25
CA GLN A 334 31.67 -23.69 -30.95
C GLN A 334 30.44 -23.44 -30.08
N TYR A 335 30.51 -23.82 -28.81
CA TYR A 335 29.48 -23.54 -27.81
C TYR A 335 29.26 -22.03 -27.64
N GLU A 336 30.32 -21.24 -27.44
CA GLU A 336 30.21 -19.79 -27.27
C GLU A 336 29.70 -19.07 -28.54
N ILE A 337 30.05 -19.56 -29.74
CA ILE A 337 29.51 -19.06 -31.02
C ILE A 337 27.98 -19.23 -31.07
N LYS A 338 27.47 -20.38 -30.62
CA LYS A 338 26.03 -20.67 -30.63
C LYS A 338 25.27 -20.16 -29.41
N ARG A 339 25.97 -19.85 -28.32
CA ARG A 339 25.38 -19.47 -27.03
C ARG A 339 24.37 -18.34 -27.15
N LYS A 340 24.74 -17.21 -27.75
CA LYS A 340 23.83 -16.05 -27.89
C LYS A 340 22.57 -16.41 -28.67
N GLN A 341 22.71 -17.17 -29.75
CA GLN A 341 21.58 -17.61 -30.57
C GLN A 341 20.62 -18.48 -29.74
N ILE A 342 21.16 -19.41 -28.94
CA ILE A 342 20.36 -20.33 -28.14
C ILE A 342 19.74 -19.64 -26.92
N GLU A 343 20.51 -18.81 -26.20
CA GLU A 343 20.03 -18.01 -25.07
C GLU A 343 18.87 -17.08 -25.46
N LEU A 344 18.84 -16.58 -26.70
CA LEU A 344 17.73 -15.78 -27.22
C LEU A 344 16.47 -16.63 -27.44
N VAL A 345 16.57 -17.83 -28.01
CA VAL A 345 15.39 -18.66 -28.32
C VAL A 345 14.82 -19.42 -27.13
N ILE A 346 15.63 -19.67 -26.08
CA ILE A 346 15.19 -20.32 -24.84
C ILE A 346 14.63 -19.32 -23.82
N GLN A 347 14.55 -18.03 -24.15
CA GLN A 347 13.79 -17.07 -23.37
C GLN A 347 12.30 -17.27 -23.61
N SER A 348 11.49 -17.09 -22.55
CA SER A 348 10.03 -17.19 -22.67
C SER A 348 9.53 -16.13 -23.64
N SER A 349 9.04 -16.56 -24.79
CA SER A 349 8.28 -15.72 -25.72
C SER A 349 6.84 -15.50 -25.24
N ARG A 350 6.42 -16.23 -24.19
CA ARG A 350 5.07 -16.19 -23.62
C ARG A 350 5.03 -15.36 -22.34
N LYS A 351 3.90 -14.70 -22.11
CA LYS A 351 3.65 -13.80 -20.97
C LYS A 351 3.54 -14.46 -19.61
N ASP A 352 3.18 -15.74 -19.57
CA ASP A 352 3.11 -16.53 -18.34
C ASP A 352 4.51 -16.94 -17.84
N GLY A 353 5.57 -16.56 -18.55
CA GLY A 353 6.94 -16.96 -18.28
C GLY A 353 7.23 -18.43 -18.63
N LYS A 354 6.27 -19.14 -19.25
CA LYS A 354 6.43 -20.55 -19.61
C LYS A 354 6.93 -20.70 -21.03
N LEU A 355 7.90 -21.58 -21.21
CA LEU A 355 8.44 -21.94 -22.51
C LEU A 355 7.41 -22.75 -23.32
N SER A 356 7.43 -22.59 -24.64
CA SER A 356 6.77 -23.56 -25.52
C SER A 356 7.41 -24.95 -25.35
N LEU A 357 6.73 -26.02 -25.78
CA LEU A 357 7.30 -27.37 -25.71
C LEU A 357 8.63 -27.45 -26.46
N ASP A 358 8.70 -26.92 -27.68
CA ASP A 358 9.91 -26.92 -28.51
C ASP A 358 11.03 -26.08 -27.87
N GLN A 359 10.72 -24.91 -27.30
CA GLN A 359 11.69 -24.09 -26.55
C GLN A 359 12.19 -24.80 -25.29
N ALA A 360 11.31 -25.47 -24.54
CA ALA A 360 11.69 -26.23 -23.35
C ALA A 360 12.59 -27.41 -23.71
N MET A 361 12.35 -28.08 -24.84
CA MET A 361 13.21 -29.15 -25.34
C MET A 361 14.60 -28.63 -25.75
N VAL A 362 14.68 -27.51 -26.47
CA VAL A 362 15.96 -26.87 -26.80
C VAL A 362 16.69 -26.45 -25.52
N LYS A 363 16.00 -25.82 -24.57
CA LYS A 363 16.55 -25.44 -23.27
C LYS A 363 17.10 -26.66 -22.51
N GLN A 364 16.33 -27.75 -22.44
CA GLN A 364 16.76 -28.96 -21.76
C GLN A 364 17.99 -29.60 -22.43
N ALA A 365 18.05 -29.63 -23.77
CA ALA A 365 19.23 -30.11 -24.48
C ALA A 365 20.43 -29.20 -24.25
N TRP A 366 20.22 -27.88 -24.27
CA TRP A 366 21.26 -26.88 -24.03
C TRP A 366 21.81 -26.93 -22.61
N ASP A 367 20.95 -27.06 -21.59
CA ASP A 367 21.32 -27.22 -20.19
C ASP A 367 22.18 -28.48 -19.99
N ARG A 368 21.85 -29.60 -20.68
CA ARG A 368 22.67 -30.83 -20.68
C ARG A 368 24.06 -30.61 -21.27
N VAL A 369 24.15 -30.00 -22.45
CA VAL A 369 25.43 -29.65 -23.07
C VAL A 369 26.25 -28.72 -22.20
N SER A 370 25.62 -27.68 -21.64
CA SER A 370 26.24 -26.70 -20.75
C SER A 370 26.84 -27.37 -19.51
N SER A 371 26.05 -28.23 -18.85
CA SER A 371 26.51 -29.02 -17.70
C SER A 371 27.67 -29.94 -18.09
N ARG A 372 27.58 -30.62 -19.24
CA ARG A 372 28.59 -31.58 -19.67
C ARG A 372 29.91 -30.91 -20.05
N LEU A 373 29.87 -29.76 -20.70
CA LEU A 373 31.07 -28.94 -20.97
C LEU A 373 31.71 -28.45 -19.67
N LEU A 374 30.90 -27.98 -18.71
CA LEU A 374 31.40 -27.54 -17.41
C LEU A 374 32.07 -28.72 -16.65
N ASP A 375 31.42 -29.88 -16.62
CA ASP A 375 31.95 -31.08 -15.98
C ASP A 375 33.22 -31.58 -16.65
N TRP A 376 33.31 -31.50 -17.99
CA TRP A 376 34.53 -31.85 -18.72
C TRP A 376 35.67 -30.90 -18.38
N HIS A 377 35.44 -29.58 -18.38
CA HIS A 377 36.44 -28.59 -18.00
C HIS A 377 36.92 -28.83 -16.55
N LYS A 378 35.99 -29.10 -15.64
CA LYS A 378 36.27 -29.43 -14.24
C LYS A 378 37.09 -30.70 -14.09
N TYR A 379 36.79 -31.72 -14.89
CA TYR A 379 37.58 -32.94 -14.92
C TYR A 379 39.01 -32.68 -15.43
N LEU A 380 39.16 -31.90 -16.50
CA LEU A 380 40.47 -31.57 -17.08
C LEU A 380 41.35 -30.82 -16.08
N ASP A 381 40.81 -29.83 -15.39
CA ASP A 381 41.56 -29.10 -14.37
C ASP A 381 41.89 -29.99 -13.17
N LYS A 382 40.96 -30.82 -12.71
CA LYS A 382 41.20 -31.78 -11.61
C LYS A 382 42.24 -32.83 -11.94
N SER A 383 42.40 -33.17 -13.23
CA SER A 383 43.34 -34.18 -13.71
C SER A 383 44.77 -33.65 -13.82
N LEU A 384 44.99 -32.35 -13.56
CA LEU A 384 46.33 -31.76 -13.54
C LEU A 384 47.17 -32.29 -12.37
N PRO A 385 48.51 -32.37 -12.52
CA PRO A 385 49.39 -32.85 -11.45
C PRO A 385 49.23 -32.03 -10.17
N ALA A 386 49.31 -32.68 -9.01
CA ALA A 386 49.25 -31.99 -7.73
C ALA A 386 50.45 -31.03 -7.55
N PRO A 387 50.23 -29.79 -7.06
CA PRO A 387 49.01 -29.30 -6.41
C PRO A 387 48.00 -28.63 -7.36
N LEU A 388 48.29 -28.52 -8.65
CA LEU A 388 47.48 -27.75 -9.61
C LEU A 388 46.06 -28.32 -9.78
N GLY A 389 45.90 -29.65 -9.74
CA GLY A 389 44.58 -30.29 -9.77
C GLY A 389 43.67 -29.89 -8.59
N THR A 390 44.25 -29.80 -7.39
CA THR A 390 43.56 -29.33 -6.18
C THR A 390 43.17 -27.85 -6.30
N ILE A 391 44.06 -27.05 -6.86
CA ILE A 391 43.83 -25.62 -7.13
C ILE A 391 42.68 -25.45 -8.13
N GLY A 392 42.68 -26.20 -9.23
CA GLY A 392 41.60 -26.20 -10.21
C GLY A 392 40.25 -26.58 -9.60
N ALA A 393 40.21 -27.62 -8.77
CA ALA A 393 38.99 -28.04 -8.05
C ALA A 393 38.46 -26.96 -7.09
N TRP A 394 39.35 -26.19 -6.46
CA TRP A 394 38.98 -25.07 -5.61
C TRP A 394 38.47 -23.89 -6.46
N LEU A 395 39.13 -23.57 -7.59
CA LEU A 395 38.77 -22.45 -8.46
C LEU A 395 37.32 -22.55 -8.97
N TYR A 396 36.86 -23.73 -9.38
CA TYR A 396 35.45 -23.93 -9.76
C TYR A 396 34.48 -23.64 -8.62
N ARG A 397 34.81 -24.07 -7.39
CA ARG A 397 33.95 -23.82 -6.23
C ARG A 397 33.88 -22.32 -5.97
N ALA A 398 35.01 -21.63 -6.06
CA ALA A 398 35.07 -20.18 -5.85
C ALA A 398 34.29 -19.41 -6.93
N GLU A 399 34.41 -19.78 -8.21
CA GLU A 399 33.62 -19.18 -9.29
C GLU A 399 32.13 -19.43 -9.14
N ALA A 400 31.75 -20.66 -8.80
CA ALA A 400 30.35 -21.01 -8.57
C ALA A 400 29.76 -20.18 -7.42
N ALA A 401 30.50 -20.04 -6.32
CA ALA A 401 30.10 -19.22 -5.18
C ALA A 401 29.89 -17.74 -5.56
N VAL A 402 30.79 -17.15 -6.34
CA VAL A 402 30.73 -15.73 -6.72
C VAL A 402 29.70 -15.45 -7.83
N ARG A 403 29.31 -16.47 -8.61
CA ARG A 403 28.24 -16.39 -9.62
C ARG A 403 26.88 -16.83 -9.10
N GLU A 404 26.79 -17.24 -7.84
CA GLU A 404 25.56 -17.81 -7.31
C GLU A 404 24.46 -16.75 -7.20
N GLU A 405 23.31 -17.04 -7.82
CA GLU A 405 22.11 -16.23 -7.67
C GLU A 405 21.32 -16.64 -6.42
N ILE A 406 20.83 -15.64 -5.70
CA ILE A 406 20.04 -15.86 -4.48
C ILE A 406 18.57 -16.04 -4.87
N ILE A 407 18.04 -17.22 -4.55
CA ILE A 407 16.61 -17.50 -4.68
C ILE A 407 15.90 -16.92 -3.45
N VAL A 408 15.04 -15.93 -3.69
CA VAL A 408 14.22 -15.30 -2.65
C VAL A 408 13.06 -16.23 -2.31
N GLN A 409 12.92 -16.57 -1.03
CA GLN A 409 11.83 -17.41 -0.53
C GLN A 409 10.61 -16.56 -0.18
N GLN A 410 9.48 -17.22 0.11
CA GLN A 410 8.25 -16.52 0.48
C GLN A 410 8.39 -15.77 1.81
N ALA A 411 9.08 -16.36 2.80
CA ALA A 411 9.38 -15.72 4.07
C ALA A 411 10.74 -15.02 4.06
N HIS A 412 10.79 -13.81 4.63
CA HIS A 412 12.02 -13.03 4.74
C HIS A 412 13.04 -13.68 5.69
N GLU A 413 12.58 -14.30 6.79
CA GLU A 413 13.45 -15.01 7.74
C GLU A 413 14.19 -16.19 7.08
N GLU A 414 13.47 -17.03 6.34
CA GLU A 414 14.06 -18.17 5.63
C GLU A 414 15.05 -17.73 4.56
N THR A 415 14.74 -16.63 3.88
CA THR A 415 15.65 -15.98 2.91
C THR A 415 16.92 -15.53 3.62
N ALA A 416 16.82 -14.77 4.72
CA ALA A 416 17.98 -14.31 5.49
C ALA A 416 18.84 -15.47 6.01
N ASN A 417 18.23 -16.52 6.57
CA ASN A 417 18.93 -17.70 7.08
C ASN A 417 19.67 -18.45 5.96
N THR A 418 19.07 -18.52 4.77
CA THR A 418 19.71 -19.16 3.60
C THR A 418 20.90 -18.35 3.11
N ILE A 419 20.76 -17.03 3.01
CA ILE A 419 21.85 -16.13 2.62
C ILE A 419 22.97 -16.19 3.65
N HIS A 420 22.65 -16.16 4.95
CA HIS A 420 23.63 -16.25 6.04
C HIS A 420 24.47 -17.52 5.92
N ARG A 421 23.83 -18.69 5.78
CA ARG A 421 24.55 -19.97 5.61
C ARG A 421 25.47 -19.96 4.37
N LYS A 422 25.00 -19.44 3.24
CA LYS A 422 25.81 -19.31 2.02
C LYS A 422 26.95 -18.32 2.18
N LEU A 423 26.70 -17.17 2.83
CA LEU A 423 27.71 -16.16 3.11
C LEU A 423 28.86 -16.75 3.93
N GLU A 424 28.55 -17.50 4.99
CA GLU A 424 29.60 -18.15 5.81
C GLU A 424 30.35 -19.24 5.04
N GLN A 425 29.67 -20.02 4.20
CA GLN A 425 30.32 -20.98 3.30
C GLN A 425 31.25 -20.28 2.29
N HIS A 426 30.82 -19.15 1.73
CA HIS A 426 31.61 -18.38 0.76
C HIS A 426 32.82 -17.71 1.41
N LYS A 427 32.66 -17.17 2.63
CA LYS A 427 33.77 -16.61 3.42
C LYS A 427 34.83 -17.67 3.69
N ASP A 428 34.43 -18.86 4.16
CA ASP A 428 35.37 -19.95 4.44
C ASP A 428 36.12 -20.39 3.18
N LEU A 429 35.39 -20.58 2.07
CA LEU A 429 35.96 -20.98 0.79
C LEU A 429 36.98 -19.96 0.24
N LEU A 430 36.67 -18.67 0.34
CA LEU A 430 37.46 -17.58 -0.22
C LEU A 430 38.62 -17.14 0.69
N LYS A 431 38.66 -17.58 1.95
CA LYS A 431 39.74 -17.27 2.91
C LYS A 431 41.14 -17.65 2.40
N ASN A 432 41.23 -18.71 1.59
CA ASN A 432 42.50 -19.21 1.04
C ASN A 432 42.82 -18.71 -0.38
N LEU A 433 42.04 -17.74 -0.91
CA LEU A 433 42.20 -17.20 -2.26
C LEU A 433 43.65 -16.78 -2.56
N ASP A 434 44.27 -16.00 -1.68
CA ASP A 434 45.64 -15.50 -1.89
C ASP A 434 46.68 -16.62 -1.89
N GLY A 435 46.49 -17.65 -1.04
CA GLY A 435 47.36 -18.82 -1.00
C GLY A 435 47.30 -19.61 -2.31
N HIS A 436 46.09 -19.91 -2.78
CA HIS A 436 45.89 -20.59 -4.06
C HIS A 436 46.40 -19.76 -5.25
N LYS A 437 46.17 -18.44 -5.25
CA LYS A 437 46.64 -17.53 -6.30
C LYS A 437 48.17 -17.48 -6.36
N LYS A 438 48.86 -17.37 -5.23
CA LYS A 438 50.34 -17.38 -5.17
C LYS A 438 50.92 -18.70 -5.65
N ALA A 439 50.36 -19.83 -5.20
CA ALA A 439 50.78 -21.16 -5.63
C ALA A 439 50.60 -21.34 -7.15
N PHE A 440 49.45 -20.92 -7.67
CA PHE A 440 49.15 -20.96 -9.10
C PHE A 440 50.11 -20.08 -9.91
N GLN A 441 50.39 -18.84 -9.49
CA GLN A 441 51.31 -17.95 -10.19
C GLN A 441 52.75 -18.51 -10.29
N GLY A 442 53.21 -19.23 -9.26
CA GLY A 442 54.50 -19.93 -9.31
C GLY A 442 54.51 -21.02 -10.39
N ILE A 443 53.45 -21.83 -10.45
CA ILE A 443 53.30 -22.91 -11.42
C ILE A 443 53.12 -22.36 -12.85
N HIS A 444 52.33 -21.29 -13.01
CA HIS A 444 52.10 -20.63 -14.30
C HIS A 444 53.41 -20.15 -14.93
N ARG A 445 54.31 -19.54 -14.13
CA ARG A 445 55.66 -19.17 -14.59
C ARG A 445 56.54 -20.36 -14.92
N ALA A 446 56.46 -21.43 -14.14
CA ALA A 446 57.26 -22.65 -14.33
C ALA A 446 56.78 -23.53 -15.50
N ARG A 447 55.53 -23.34 -15.96
CA ARG A 447 54.85 -24.11 -17.03
C ARG A 447 54.84 -25.63 -16.84
N SER A 448 55.15 -26.07 -15.62
CA SER A 448 55.28 -27.48 -15.26
C SER A 448 55.05 -27.67 -13.77
N VAL A 449 54.67 -28.88 -13.40
CA VAL A 449 54.51 -29.31 -12.00
C VAL A 449 55.28 -30.60 -11.83
N ASN A 450 56.27 -30.62 -10.93
CA ASN A 450 57.16 -31.77 -10.71
C ASN A 450 57.79 -32.32 -12.01
N GLY A 451 58.15 -31.43 -12.95
CA GLY A 451 58.72 -31.81 -14.24
C GLY A 451 57.71 -32.28 -15.29
N VAL A 452 56.42 -32.42 -14.94
CA VAL A 452 55.35 -32.70 -15.89
C VAL A 452 54.91 -31.39 -16.55
N PRO A 453 55.04 -31.24 -17.88
CA PRO A 453 54.58 -30.05 -18.57
C PRO A 453 53.05 -29.93 -18.50
N VAL A 454 52.57 -28.69 -18.35
CA VAL A 454 51.14 -28.38 -18.29
C VAL A 454 50.75 -27.59 -19.54
N PRO A 455 49.56 -27.85 -20.14
CA PRO A 455 49.10 -27.07 -21.28
C PRO A 455 49.06 -25.56 -21.00
N LEU A 456 49.77 -24.76 -21.81
CA LEU A 456 49.87 -23.31 -21.61
C LEU A 456 48.50 -22.62 -21.73
N GLU A 457 47.68 -23.02 -22.71
CA GLU A 457 46.33 -22.47 -22.86
C GLU A 457 45.44 -22.76 -21.65
N GLN A 458 45.60 -23.92 -20.99
CA GLN A 458 44.87 -24.25 -19.78
C GLN A 458 45.31 -23.38 -18.60
N LEU A 459 46.63 -23.13 -18.50
CA LEU A 459 47.17 -22.20 -17.51
C LEU A 459 46.67 -20.78 -17.75
N ASP A 460 46.57 -20.31 -18.99
CA ASP A 460 46.07 -18.96 -19.29
C ASP A 460 44.56 -18.84 -18.99
N ASP A 461 43.75 -19.81 -19.38
CA ASP A 461 42.31 -19.86 -19.06
C ASP A 461 42.08 -19.89 -17.53
N MET A 462 42.88 -20.66 -16.78
CA MET A 462 42.83 -20.66 -15.32
C MET A 462 43.24 -19.30 -14.73
N ALA A 463 44.21 -18.61 -15.32
CA ALA A 463 44.65 -17.29 -14.87
C ALA A 463 43.55 -16.23 -15.02
N GLU A 464 42.82 -16.23 -16.14
CA GLU A 464 41.67 -15.34 -16.35
C GLU A 464 40.57 -15.57 -15.29
N ARG A 465 40.26 -16.83 -15.01
CA ARG A 465 39.29 -17.24 -13.99
C ARG A 465 39.71 -16.82 -12.59
N PHE A 466 40.99 -16.97 -12.25
CA PHE A 466 41.56 -16.46 -11.01
C PHE A 466 41.42 -14.95 -10.87
N ASN A 467 41.68 -14.21 -11.95
CA ASN A 467 41.52 -12.75 -11.97
C ASN A 467 40.05 -12.36 -11.76
N PHE A 468 39.12 -13.05 -12.42
CA PHE A 468 37.69 -12.85 -12.21
C PHE A 468 37.29 -13.06 -10.74
N VAL A 469 37.63 -14.21 -10.14
CA VAL A 469 37.30 -14.49 -8.74
C VAL A 469 37.92 -13.45 -7.82
N ALA A 470 39.20 -13.11 -8.02
CA ALA A 470 39.90 -12.15 -7.17
C ALA A 470 39.34 -10.72 -7.28
N SER A 471 38.87 -10.30 -8.45
CA SER A 471 38.30 -8.97 -8.64
C SER A 471 36.85 -8.85 -8.20
N THR A 472 36.13 -9.96 -8.04
CA THR A 472 34.68 -9.96 -7.75
C THR A 472 34.33 -10.49 -6.37
N SER A 473 35.22 -11.24 -5.70
CA SER A 473 34.95 -11.89 -4.42
C SER A 473 34.56 -10.91 -3.30
N GLU A 474 35.25 -9.78 -3.19
CA GLU A 474 34.98 -8.80 -2.13
C GLU A 474 33.60 -8.15 -2.33
N LEU A 475 33.30 -7.72 -3.56
CA LEU A 475 32.01 -7.14 -3.90
C LEU A 475 30.85 -8.13 -3.67
N HIS A 476 31.07 -9.42 -3.99
CA HIS A 476 30.10 -10.48 -3.74
C HIS A 476 29.81 -10.68 -2.25
N LEU A 477 30.85 -10.72 -1.42
CA LEU A 477 30.68 -10.88 0.03
C LEU A 477 29.95 -9.68 0.65
N LEU A 478 30.28 -8.46 0.22
CA LEU A 478 29.57 -7.24 0.65
C LEU A 478 28.09 -7.27 0.24
N LYS A 479 27.81 -7.71 -1.00
CA LYS A 479 26.43 -7.86 -1.50
C LYS A 479 25.65 -8.89 -0.68
N MET A 480 26.25 -10.04 -0.40
CA MET A 480 25.64 -11.11 0.38
C MET A 480 25.35 -10.68 1.82
N GLU A 481 26.27 -9.96 2.46
CA GLU A 481 26.08 -9.40 3.80
C GLU A 481 24.95 -8.36 3.83
N PHE A 482 24.94 -7.43 2.87
CA PHE A 482 23.84 -6.48 2.72
C PHE A 482 22.49 -7.18 2.53
N LEU A 483 22.42 -8.20 1.66
CA LEU A 483 21.18 -8.91 1.38
C LEU A 483 20.68 -9.72 2.58
N GLU A 484 21.57 -10.36 3.33
CA GLU A 484 21.22 -11.06 4.57
C GLU A 484 20.54 -10.10 5.55
N LEU A 485 21.21 -8.98 5.85
CA LEU A 485 20.74 -7.99 6.82
C LEU A 485 19.46 -7.29 6.35
N LYS A 486 19.34 -7.05 5.03
CA LYS A 486 18.14 -6.51 4.41
C LYS A 486 16.93 -7.40 4.70
N TYR A 487 17.04 -8.70 4.44
CA TYR A 487 15.94 -9.63 4.67
C TYR A 487 15.71 -9.89 6.16
N ARG A 488 16.76 -9.86 6.99
CA ARG A 488 16.64 -9.91 8.44
C ARG A 488 15.78 -8.76 8.98
N LEU A 489 16.07 -7.54 8.54
CA LEU A 489 15.33 -6.36 8.96
C LEU A 489 13.88 -6.38 8.46
N LEU A 490 13.65 -6.79 7.21
CA LEU A 490 12.30 -6.98 6.67
C LEU A 490 11.50 -8.02 7.47
N SER A 491 12.15 -9.09 7.93
CA SER A 491 11.51 -10.09 8.80
C SER A 491 11.04 -9.50 10.12
N LEU A 492 11.86 -8.63 10.75
CA LEU A 492 11.49 -7.94 11.98
C LEU A 492 10.28 -7.00 11.75
N LEU A 493 10.27 -6.25 10.64
CA LEU A 493 9.16 -5.37 10.29
C LEU A 493 7.85 -6.15 10.10
N VAL A 494 7.88 -7.24 9.33
CA VAL A 494 6.71 -8.09 9.10
C VAL A 494 6.21 -8.72 10.40
N LEU A 495 7.12 -9.15 11.28
CA LEU A 495 6.76 -9.68 12.59
C LEU A 495 6.05 -8.60 13.44
N ALA A 496 6.60 -7.38 13.51
CA ALA A 496 5.98 -6.27 14.23
C ALA A 496 4.61 -5.90 13.66
N GLU A 497 4.45 -5.82 12.34
CA GLU A 497 3.17 -5.54 11.69
C GLU A 497 2.13 -6.64 11.96
N SER A 498 2.54 -7.90 11.87
CA SER A 498 1.66 -9.04 12.15
C SER A 498 1.21 -9.04 13.61
N LYS A 499 2.11 -8.73 14.54
CA LYS A 499 1.81 -8.68 15.97
C LYS A 499 0.95 -7.49 16.33
N LEU A 500 1.25 -6.32 15.79
CA LEU A 500 0.42 -5.13 15.94
C LEU A 500 -1.02 -5.42 15.53
N LYS A 501 -1.24 -5.99 14.34
CA LYS A 501 -2.58 -6.41 13.86
C LYS A 501 -3.31 -7.34 14.83
N SER A 502 -2.58 -8.21 15.52
CA SER A 502 -3.17 -9.11 16.52
C SER A 502 -3.50 -8.45 17.86
N TRP A 503 -2.88 -7.30 18.18
CA TRP A 503 -3.09 -6.58 19.44
C TRP A 503 -4.09 -5.41 19.33
N ILE A 504 -4.30 -4.86 18.13
CA ILE A 504 -5.24 -3.75 17.88
C ILE A 504 -6.64 -4.23 17.46
N ILE A 505 -6.98 -5.47 17.79
CA ILE A 505 -8.31 -6.02 17.57
C ILE A 505 -9.34 -5.40 18.53
N LYS A 506 -10.63 -5.59 18.24
CA LYS A 506 -11.66 -5.36 19.25
C LYS A 506 -11.48 -6.31 20.42
N TYR A 507 -11.59 -5.79 21.63
CA TYR A 507 -11.17 -6.48 22.83
C TYR A 507 -12.22 -7.43 23.40
N GLY A 508 -11.71 -8.49 24.05
CA GLY A 508 -12.51 -9.47 24.77
C GLY A 508 -12.83 -9.05 26.21
N ARG A 509 -13.19 -10.05 27.04
CA ARG A 509 -13.29 -9.90 28.49
C ARG A 509 -11.90 -9.64 29.09
N ARG A 510 -11.85 -9.15 30.33
CA ARG A 510 -10.63 -8.83 31.07
C ARG A 510 -9.50 -9.83 30.87
N GLU A 511 -9.76 -11.12 31.10
CA GLU A 511 -8.77 -12.20 31.06
C GLU A 511 -8.17 -12.36 29.65
N SER A 512 -8.98 -12.15 28.62
CA SER A 512 -8.53 -12.19 27.22
C SER A 512 -7.62 -11.02 26.89
N VAL A 513 -7.91 -9.83 27.43
CA VAL A 513 -7.06 -8.63 27.24
C VAL A 513 -5.75 -8.77 28.01
N GLU A 514 -5.78 -9.39 29.19
CA GLU A 514 -4.57 -9.69 29.96
C GLU A 514 -3.64 -10.66 29.22
N LEU A 515 -4.18 -11.68 28.55
CA LEU A 515 -3.39 -12.57 27.68
C LEU A 515 -2.74 -11.81 26.51
N LEU A 516 -3.43 -10.81 25.93
CA LEU A 516 -2.84 -9.95 24.89
C LEU A 516 -1.70 -9.09 25.46
N LEU A 517 -1.86 -8.53 26.67
CA LEU A 517 -0.82 -7.74 27.34
C LEU A 517 0.40 -8.60 27.68
N GLN A 518 0.20 -9.82 28.19
CA GLN A 518 1.29 -10.77 28.42
C GLN A 518 2.01 -11.14 27.11
N ASN A 519 1.25 -11.32 26.02
CA ASN A 519 1.84 -11.57 24.70
C ASN A 519 2.69 -10.38 24.23
N TYR A 520 2.20 -9.16 24.41
CA TYR A 520 2.93 -7.92 24.11
C TYR A 520 4.25 -7.87 24.90
N ILE A 521 4.20 -8.04 26.23
CA ILE A 521 5.38 -8.01 27.10
C ILE A 521 6.40 -9.08 26.67
N SER A 522 5.93 -10.30 26.42
CA SER A 522 6.80 -11.39 25.97
C SER A 522 7.50 -11.07 24.64
N VAL A 523 6.78 -10.51 23.68
CA VAL A 523 7.30 -10.28 22.33
C VAL A 523 8.14 -9.00 22.27
N ILE A 524 7.80 -7.95 23.01
CA ILE A 524 8.46 -6.65 22.91
C ILE A 524 9.54 -6.46 23.97
N GLU A 525 9.21 -6.74 25.23
CA GLU A 525 10.09 -6.46 26.37
C GLU A 525 11.05 -7.61 26.61
N ASN A 526 10.54 -8.84 26.78
CA ASN A 526 11.36 -10.00 27.10
C ASN A 526 12.31 -10.37 25.95
N SER A 527 11.87 -10.22 24.70
CA SER A 527 12.73 -10.45 23.53
C SER A 527 13.69 -9.28 23.25
N LYS A 528 13.48 -8.11 23.89
CA LYS A 528 14.16 -6.85 23.58
C LYS A 528 14.02 -6.45 22.10
N PHE A 529 12.82 -6.60 21.54
CA PHE A 529 12.56 -6.45 20.11
C PHE A 529 13.09 -5.13 19.50
N PHE A 530 12.89 -4.00 20.19
CA PHE A 530 13.38 -2.70 19.73
C PHE A 530 14.91 -2.62 19.66
N GLU A 531 15.61 -3.23 20.62
CA GLU A 531 17.07 -3.30 20.63
C GLU A 531 17.58 -4.18 19.48
N GLN A 532 16.94 -5.33 19.25
CA GLN A 532 17.27 -6.21 18.13
C GLN A 532 17.11 -5.50 16.77
N TYR A 533 16.01 -4.77 16.59
CA TYR A 533 15.78 -3.97 15.38
C TYR A 533 16.89 -2.92 15.20
N GLU A 534 17.18 -2.13 16.24
CA GLU A 534 18.15 -1.05 16.17
C GLU A 534 19.55 -1.58 15.85
N VAL A 535 20.00 -2.63 16.53
CA VAL A 535 21.29 -3.27 16.27
C VAL A 535 21.36 -3.77 14.83
N THR A 536 20.33 -4.47 14.35
CA THR A 536 20.27 -4.97 12.96
C THR A 536 20.31 -3.82 11.96
N TYR A 537 19.57 -2.73 12.21
CA TYR A 537 19.53 -1.56 11.35
C TYR A 537 20.90 -0.85 11.27
N GLN A 538 21.60 -0.69 12.39
CA GLN A 538 22.92 -0.06 12.41
C GLN A 538 23.97 -0.89 11.64
N ILE A 539 23.93 -2.21 11.77
CA ILE A 539 24.81 -3.10 11.01
C ILE A 539 24.46 -3.04 9.52
N LEU A 540 23.17 -3.10 9.18
CA LEU A 540 22.68 -2.99 7.81
C LEU A 540 23.11 -1.67 7.16
N LYS A 541 23.02 -0.55 7.88
CA LYS A 541 23.42 0.76 7.37
C LYS A 541 24.90 0.75 6.95
N ARG A 542 25.79 0.20 7.78
CA ARG A 542 27.21 0.07 7.45
C ARG A 542 27.43 -0.85 6.26
N ALA A 543 26.78 -2.01 6.23
CA ALA A 543 26.88 -2.96 5.11
C ALA A 543 26.38 -2.35 3.79
N ALA A 544 25.28 -1.60 3.82
CA ALA A 544 24.72 -0.88 2.69
C ALA A 544 25.67 0.18 2.15
N GLU A 545 26.30 0.98 3.02
CA GLU A 545 27.30 1.99 2.64
C GLU A 545 28.54 1.34 2.00
N MET A 546 29.06 0.27 2.60
CA MET A 546 30.21 -0.46 2.04
C MET A 546 29.89 -1.08 0.68
N TYR A 547 28.75 -1.75 0.55
CA TYR A 547 28.32 -2.37 -0.70
C TYR A 547 28.09 -1.33 -1.80
N ALA A 548 27.32 -0.27 -1.53
CA ALA A 548 27.03 0.77 -2.52
C ALA A 548 28.31 1.46 -3.01
N LYS A 549 29.26 1.73 -2.09
CA LYS A 549 30.56 2.31 -2.44
C LYS A 549 31.41 1.37 -3.30
N ALA A 550 31.48 0.09 -2.94
CA ALA A 550 32.28 -0.90 -3.66
C ALA A 550 31.70 -1.25 -5.05
N ASN A 551 30.37 -1.25 -5.20
CA ASN A 551 29.71 -1.60 -6.46
C ASN A 551 29.90 -0.52 -7.54
N GLY A 552 30.02 0.76 -7.16
CA GLY A 552 30.29 1.87 -8.06
C GLY A 552 29.16 2.27 -9.03
N SER A 553 28.10 1.47 -9.15
CA SER A 553 26.91 1.80 -9.95
C SER A 553 26.02 2.81 -9.23
N VAL A 554 25.73 3.93 -9.90
CA VAL A 554 24.80 4.96 -9.41
C VAL A 554 23.40 4.39 -9.21
N GLU A 555 22.93 3.55 -10.14
CA GLU A 555 21.60 2.93 -10.05
C GLU A 555 21.47 2.04 -8.82
N GLU A 556 22.49 1.22 -8.54
CA GLU A 556 22.45 0.32 -7.38
C GLU A 556 22.56 1.11 -6.07
N ALA A 557 23.40 2.16 -6.03
CA ALA A 557 23.48 3.05 -4.87
C ALA A 557 22.15 3.75 -4.59
N GLU A 558 21.44 4.22 -5.64
CA GLU A 558 20.09 4.78 -5.53
C GLU A 558 19.09 3.74 -5.00
N ASN A 559 19.14 2.49 -5.50
CA ASN A 559 18.28 1.41 -5.04
C ASN A 559 18.47 1.08 -3.56
N VAL A 560 19.74 0.99 -3.12
CA VAL A 560 20.11 0.76 -1.71
C VAL A 560 19.62 1.91 -0.85
N MET A 561 19.89 3.16 -1.24
CA MET A 561 19.48 4.35 -0.49
C MET A 561 17.96 4.47 -0.39
N LYS A 562 17.24 4.19 -1.48
CA LYS A 562 15.79 4.18 -1.51
C LYS A 562 15.23 3.16 -0.50
N PHE A 563 15.75 1.94 -0.51
CA PHE A 563 15.34 0.91 0.45
C PHE A 563 15.58 1.34 1.90
N MET A 564 16.74 1.94 2.20
CA MET A 564 17.06 2.43 3.55
C MET A 564 16.09 3.53 4.01
N ASN A 565 15.75 4.48 3.12
CA ASN A 565 14.81 5.56 3.40
C ASN A 565 13.38 5.05 3.63
N GLU A 566 12.90 4.15 2.77
CA GLU A 566 11.58 3.54 2.89
C GLU A 566 11.44 2.76 4.20
N THR A 567 12.45 1.95 4.53
CA THR A 567 12.50 1.17 5.77
C THR A 567 12.50 2.07 7.01
N THR A 568 13.28 3.15 6.99
CA THR A 568 13.32 4.13 8.09
C THR A 568 11.96 4.79 8.30
N ALA A 569 11.29 5.19 7.22
CA ALA A 569 9.97 5.80 7.28
C ALA A 569 8.91 4.82 7.82
N GLN A 570 8.92 3.57 7.33
CA GLN A 570 8.04 2.50 7.79
C GLN A 570 8.22 2.25 9.29
N TRP A 571 9.46 2.08 9.75
CA TRP A 571 9.76 1.85 11.16
C TRP A 571 9.34 3.00 12.06
N ARG A 572 9.55 4.25 11.62
CA ARG A 572 9.15 5.42 12.40
C ARG A 572 7.65 5.38 12.74
N ASN A 573 6.81 5.03 11.78
CA ASN A 573 5.36 4.94 12.00
C ASN A 573 5.00 3.69 12.83
N LEU A 574 5.48 2.51 12.40
CA LEU A 574 5.19 1.23 13.04
C LEU A 574 5.61 1.20 14.51
N SER A 575 6.78 1.77 14.83
CA SER A 575 7.31 1.77 16.19
C SER A 575 6.50 2.64 17.15
N VAL A 576 5.80 3.68 16.66
CA VAL A 576 4.89 4.50 17.48
C VAL A 576 3.63 3.70 17.79
N GLU A 577 3.04 3.08 16.78
CA GLU A 577 1.83 2.25 16.94
C GLU A 577 2.09 1.09 17.90
N VAL A 578 3.19 0.35 17.72
CA VAL A 578 3.57 -0.76 18.61
C VAL A 578 3.74 -0.27 20.06
N ARG A 579 4.40 0.87 20.30
CA ARG A 579 4.56 1.41 21.67
C ARG A 579 3.23 1.81 22.31
N SER A 580 2.26 2.26 21.52
CA SER A 580 0.95 2.69 22.02
C SER A 580 0.06 1.54 22.50
N VAL A 581 0.29 0.31 21.99
CA VAL A 581 -0.51 -0.88 22.31
C VAL A 581 -0.57 -1.14 23.81
N ARG A 582 0.56 -1.03 24.51
CA ARG A 582 0.64 -1.30 25.95
C ARG A 582 -0.34 -0.43 26.73
N SER A 583 -0.30 0.88 26.49
CA SER A 583 -1.17 1.84 27.18
C SER A 583 -2.65 1.53 26.94
N MET A 584 -3.02 1.17 25.70
CA MET A 584 -4.40 0.82 25.37
C MET A 584 -4.85 -0.47 26.09
N LEU A 585 -4.00 -1.51 26.10
CA LEU A 585 -4.32 -2.76 26.79
C LEU A 585 -4.45 -2.56 28.31
N GLU A 586 -3.54 -1.80 28.92
CA GLU A 586 -3.59 -1.44 30.34
C GLU A 586 -4.85 -0.61 30.66
N GLU A 587 -5.23 0.33 29.79
CA GLU A 587 -6.44 1.15 29.94
C GLU A 587 -7.73 0.33 29.85
N VAL A 588 -7.81 -0.64 28.93
CA VAL A 588 -8.95 -1.55 28.82
C VAL A 588 -9.07 -2.43 30.07
N ILE A 589 -7.96 -2.95 30.58
CA ILE A 589 -7.94 -3.74 31.83
C ILE A 589 -8.41 -2.89 33.01
N ALA A 590 -7.91 -1.65 33.14
CA ALA A 590 -8.31 -0.73 34.20
C ALA A 590 -9.80 -0.38 34.13
N ASN A 591 -10.36 -0.20 32.93
CA ASN A 591 -11.79 0.03 32.75
C ASN A 591 -12.62 -1.21 33.09
N TRP A 592 -12.15 -2.42 32.78
CA TRP A 592 -12.78 -3.66 33.24
C TRP A 592 -12.79 -3.78 34.76
N ASP A 593 -11.68 -3.48 35.45
CA ASP A 593 -11.61 -3.44 36.91
C ASP A 593 -12.61 -2.45 37.50
N ARG A 594 -12.61 -1.22 36.97
CA ARG A 594 -13.49 -0.15 37.42
C ARG A 594 -14.95 -0.49 37.19
N TYR A 595 -15.31 -0.99 36.01
CA TYR A 595 -16.66 -1.39 35.68
C TYR A 595 -17.14 -2.52 36.60
N SER A 596 -16.34 -3.58 36.74
CA SER A 596 -16.74 -4.75 37.54
C SER A 596 -16.90 -4.40 39.03
N SER A 597 -15.98 -3.61 39.58
CA SER A 597 -16.03 -3.15 40.97
C SER A 597 -17.23 -2.22 41.23
N THR A 598 -17.47 -1.24 40.35
CA THR A 598 -18.58 -0.29 40.49
C THR A 598 -19.94 -0.95 40.29
N VAL A 599 -20.06 -1.89 39.35
CA VAL A 599 -21.29 -2.70 39.18
C VAL A 599 -21.59 -3.48 40.44
N ALA A 600 -20.61 -4.19 41.00
CA ALA A 600 -20.82 -5.04 42.17
C ALA A 600 -21.25 -4.21 43.40
N SER A 601 -20.58 -3.09 43.66
CA SER A 601 -20.90 -2.21 44.79
C SER A 601 -22.25 -1.51 44.60
N LEU A 602 -22.54 -1.01 43.40
CA LEU A 602 -23.79 -0.30 43.10
C LEU A 602 -24.99 -1.25 43.12
N GLN A 603 -24.85 -2.50 42.65
CA GLN A 603 -25.91 -3.50 42.74
C GLN A 603 -26.28 -3.80 44.19
N ALA A 604 -25.28 -4.09 45.04
CA ALA A 604 -25.50 -4.33 46.46
C ALA A 604 -26.20 -3.14 47.14
N TRP A 605 -25.72 -1.93 46.87
CA TRP A 605 -26.33 -0.73 47.43
C TRP A 605 -27.76 -0.49 46.92
N LEU A 606 -28.03 -0.71 45.63
CA LEU A 606 -29.37 -0.56 45.05
C LEU A 606 -30.38 -1.50 45.73
N GLU A 607 -30.00 -2.75 46.00
CA GLU A 607 -30.85 -3.72 46.71
C GLU A 607 -31.19 -3.26 48.13
N ASP A 608 -30.22 -2.73 48.86
CA ASP A 608 -30.46 -2.20 50.20
C ASP A 608 -31.27 -0.90 50.16
N ALA A 609 -30.98 -0.02 49.21
CA ALA A 609 -31.69 1.23 49.02
C ALA A 609 -33.17 1.03 48.66
N GLU A 610 -33.47 0.06 47.80
CA GLU A 610 -34.83 -0.33 47.44
C GLU A 610 -35.62 -0.83 48.66
N LYS A 611 -34.99 -1.61 49.56
CA LYS A 611 -35.60 -2.05 50.83
C LYS A 611 -35.83 -0.88 51.79
N MET A 612 -34.90 0.09 51.83
CA MET A 612 -34.99 1.26 52.70
C MET A 612 -36.16 2.19 52.34
N LEU A 613 -36.68 2.15 51.12
CA LEU A 613 -37.85 2.96 50.74
C LEU A 613 -39.09 2.70 51.61
N ASN A 614 -39.21 1.50 52.19
CA ASN A 614 -40.34 1.12 53.05
C ASN A 614 -40.10 1.40 54.54
N GLN A 615 -38.98 2.03 54.89
CA GLN A 615 -38.61 2.34 56.27
C GLN A 615 -39.09 3.75 56.69
N PRO A 616 -39.18 4.02 58.01
CA PRO A 616 -39.52 5.35 58.52
C PRO A 616 -38.55 6.45 58.02
N GLU A 617 -39.03 7.69 57.97
CA GLU A 617 -38.29 8.84 57.39
C GLU A 617 -36.90 9.05 58.01
N HIS A 618 -36.73 8.87 59.32
CA HIS A 618 -35.44 9.04 59.98
C HIS A 618 -34.39 8.02 59.47
N ALA A 619 -34.77 6.75 59.32
CA ALA A 619 -33.89 5.71 58.80
C ALA A 619 -33.54 5.94 57.32
N ARG A 620 -34.49 6.45 56.52
CA ARG A 620 -34.24 6.84 55.12
C ARG A 620 -33.24 7.99 55.03
N LYS A 621 -33.41 9.03 55.85
CA LYS A 621 -32.50 10.19 55.88
C LYS A 621 -31.06 9.77 56.24
N ASP A 622 -30.91 8.91 57.26
CA ASP A 622 -29.60 8.41 57.69
C ASP A 622 -28.91 7.53 56.64
N PHE A 623 -29.66 6.68 55.94
CA PHE A 623 -29.12 5.83 54.88
C PHE A 623 -28.71 6.65 53.64
N PHE A 624 -29.57 7.56 53.18
CA PHE A 624 -29.35 8.33 51.94
C PHE A 624 -28.43 9.55 52.10
N ARG A 625 -27.90 9.84 53.30
CA ARG A 625 -26.90 10.92 53.49
C ARG A 625 -25.67 10.78 52.59
N HIS A 626 -25.30 9.54 52.25
CA HIS A 626 -24.17 9.22 51.37
C HIS A 626 -24.56 9.10 49.89
N LEU A 627 -25.76 9.51 49.50
CA LEU A 627 -26.23 9.48 48.11
C LEU A 627 -25.29 10.19 47.11
N PRO A 628 -24.61 11.31 47.43
CA PRO A 628 -23.62 11.93 46.53
C PRO A 628 -22.48 10.99 46.10
N HIS A 629 -21.99 10.15 47.02
CA HIS A 629 -20.96 9.15 46.69
C HIS A 629 -21.48 8.14 45.65
N TRP A 630 -22.72 7.67 45.82
CA TRP A 630 -23.33 6.72 44.91
C TRP A 630 -23.69 7.31 43.54
N ILE A 631 -24.01 8.61 43.47
CA ILE A 631 -24.11 9.34 42.20
C ILE A 631 -22.76 9.28 41.46
N GLN A 632 -21.65 9.52 42.17
CA GLN A 632 -20.31 9.43 41.57
C GLN A 632 -19.96 8.00 41.11
N GLN A 633 -20.31 6.97 41.90
CA GLN A 633 -20.11 5.57 41.52
C GLN A 633 -20.93 5.19 40.27
N HIS A 634 -22.19 5.66 40.19
CA HIS A 634 -23.05 5.47 39.03
C HIS A 634 -22.47 6.12 37.76
N THR A 635 -21.96 7.36 37.85
CA THR A 635 -21.26 8.01 36.74
C THR A 635 -20.02 7.23 36.33
N ALA A 636 -19.18 6.84 37.30
CA ALA A 636 -17.96 6.08 37.07
C ALA A 636 -18.21 4.73 36.37
N MET A 637 -19.30 4.03 36.73
CA MET A 637 -19.73 2.79 36.09
C MET A 637 -20.11 3.04 34.62
N ASN A 638 -20.86 4.12 34.34
CA ASN A 638 -21.28 4.45 32.98
C ASN A 638 -20.09 4.85 32.09
N ASP A 639 -19.16 5.67 32.61
CA ASP A 639 -17.97 6.07 31.86
C ASP A 639 -17.13 4.85 31.47
N ALA A 640 -16.84 3.98 32.43
CA ALA A 640 -16.09 2.75 32.19
C ALA A 640 -16.83 1.79 31.23
N GLY A 641 -18.15 1.63 31.42
CA GLY A 641 -18.97 0.77 30.58
C GLY A 641 -19.06 1.28 29.13
N ASN A 642 -19.20 2.59 28.92
CA ASN A 642 -19.21 3.20 27.58
C ASN A 642 -17.87 3.05 26.88
N PHE A 643 -16.76 3.28 27.59
CA PHE A 643 -15.42 3.01 27.04
C PHE A 643 -15.26 1.55 26.60
N LEU A 644 -15.69 0.59 27.43
CA LEU A 644 -15.62 -0.83 27.09
C LEU A 644 -16.52 -1.18 25.91
N ILE A 645 -17.72 -0.59 25.80
CA ILE A 645 -18.62 -0.75 24.66
C ILE A 645 -17.99 -0.26 23.35
N GLU A 646 -17.18 0.79 23.38
CA GLU A 646 -16.52 1.30 22.19
C GLU A 646 -15.30 0.46 21.77
N THR A 647 -14.62 -0.14 22.74
CA THR A 647 -13.33 -0.82 22.54
C THR A 647 -13.45 -2.34 22.41
N CYS A 648 -14.48 -2.96 22.96
CA CYS A 648 -14.69 -4.41 22.92
C CYS A 648 -15.42 -4.90 21.66
N ASP A 649 -15.43 -6.21 21.45
CA ASP A 649 -16.18 -6.84 20.36
C ASP A 649 -17.70 -6.66 20.49
N GLU A 650 -18.44 -6.94 19.42
CA GLU A 650 -19.88 -6.71 19.36
C GLU A 650 -20.68 -7.52 20.39
N THR A 651 -20.23 -8.73 20.70
CA THR A 651 -20.93 -9.62 21.63
C THR A 651 -20.85 -9.08 23.06
N ILE A 652 -19.64 -8.71 23.48
CA ILE A 652 -19.39 -8.11 24.78
C ILE A 652 -20.03 -6.73 24.88
N SER A 653 -19.95 -5.94 23.82
CA SER A 653 -20.57 -4.61 23.77
C SER A 653 -22.08 -4.69 23.92
N ARG A 654 -22.73 -5.71 23.35
CA ARG A 654 -24.17 -5.95 23.53
C ARG A 654 -24.50 -6.32 24.97
N ASP A 655 -23.73 -7.21 25.58
CA ASP A 655 -23.92 -7.63 26.97
C ASP A 655 -23.78 -6.45 27.93
N LEU A 656 -22.72 -5.63 27.75
CA LEU A 656 -22.47 -4.42 28.54
C LEU A 656 -23.61 -3.41 28.38
N LYS A 657 -24.10 -3.18 27.16
CA LYS A 657 -25.27 -2.31 26.91
C LYS A 657 -26.51 -2.80 27.64
N GLN A 658 -26.77 -4.11 27.61
CA GLN A 658 -27.92 -4.69 28.30
C GLN A 658 -27.81 -4.54 29.82
N GLN A 659 -26.64 -4.81 30.38
CA GLN A 659 -26.40 -4.66 31.82
C GLN A 659 -26.50 -3.21 32.28
N LEU A 660 -25.92 -2.27 31.52
CA LEU A 660 -26.06 -0.84 31.79
C LEU A 660 -27.51 -0.38 31.68
N LEU A 661 -28.26 -0.85 30.68
CA LEU A 661 -29.67 -0.50 30.53
C LEU A 661 -30.48 -0.90 31.77
N LEU A 662 -30.28 -2.11 32.28
CA LEU A 662 -30.97 -2.61 33.47
C LEU A 662 -30.58 -1.81 34.73
N LEU A 663 -29.28 -1.60 34.95
CA LEU A 663 -28.79 -0.88 36.13
C LEU A 663 -29.19 0.60 36.10
N ASN A 664 -29.09 1.26 34.95
CA ASN A 664 -29.53 2.64 34.78
C ASN A 664 -31.04 2.79 34.93
N GLY A 665 -31.82 1.78 34.52
CA GLY A 665 -33.26 1.71 34.76
C GLY A 665 -33.58 1.70 36.26
N ARG A 666 -33.03 0.73 37.01
CA ARG A 666 -33.19 0.63 38.47
C ARG A 666 -32.75 1.89 39.19
N TRP A 667 -31.56 2.41 38.86
CA TRP A 667 -31.04 3.64 39.42
C TRP A 667 -31.99 4.82 39.20
N ARG A 668 -32.51 5.00 37.98
CA ARG A 668 -33.42 6.11 37.66
C ARG A 668 -34.71 6.04 38.48
N GLU A 669 -35.31 4.85 38.58
CA GLU A 669 -36.54 4.63 39.36
C GLU A 669 -36.35 4.93 40.84
N LEU A 670 -35.25 4.44 41.43
CA LEU A 670 -34.89 4.72 42.82
C LEU A 670 -34.59 6.22 43.02
N PHE A 671 -33.72 6.79 42.17
CA PHE A 671 -33.25 8.17 42.29
C PHE A 671 -34.38 9.17 42.27
N MET A 672 -35.42 8.97 41.45
CA MET A 672 -36.60 9.83 41.43
C MET A 672 -37.30 9.92 42.79
N LYS A 673 -37.26 8.86 43.59
CA LYS A 673 -37.86 8.79 44.93
C LYS A 673 -36.95 9.37 46.02
N VAL A 674 -35.62 9.36 45.82
CA VAL A 674 -34.64 9.68 46.88
C VAL A 674 -33.81 10.94 46.60
N LYS A 675 -33.98 11.59 45.44
CA LYS A 675 -33.21 12.78 45.01
C LYS A 675 -33.20 13.93 46.02
N GLN A 676 -34.23 14.04 46.85
CA GLN A 676 -34.31 15.07 47.90
C GLN A 676 -33.20 14.91 48.95
N TYR A 677 -32.71 13.69 49.20
CA TYR A 677 -31.64 13.42 50.14
C TYR A 677 -30.25 13.81 49.60
N ALA A 678 -30.11 14.01 48.28
CA ALA A 678 -28.85 14.45 47.68
C ALA A 678 -28.42 15.86 48.13
N ARG A 679 -29.35 16.64 48.70
CA ARG A 679 -29.13 17.99 49.24
C ARG A 679 -29.49 18.13 50.73
N ALA A 680 -29.75 17.01 51.43
CA ALA A 680 -30.27 17.06 52.80
C ALA A 680 -29.33 17.80 53.77
N ASP A 681 -28.02 17.58 53.66
CA ASP A 681 -27.03 18.25 54.51
C ASP A 681 -26.91 19.75 54.22
N GLU A 682 -27.15 20.19 52.98
CA GLU A 682 -27.21 21.61 52.61
C GLU A 682 -28.46 22.29 53.15
N PHE A 683 -29.60 21.61 53.09
CA PHE A 683 -30.87 22.13 53.60
C PHE A 683 -30.88 22.23 55.12
N ASP A 684 -30.36 21.21 55.83
CA ASP A 684 -30.24 21.23 57.28
C ASP A 684 -29.24 22.30 57.74
N ARG A 685 -28.12 22.48 57.03
CA ARG A 685 -27.16 23.55 57.29
C ARG A 685 -27.77 24.93 57.06
N MET A 686 -28.44 25.16 55.92
CA MET A 686 -29.13 26.43 55.65
C MET A 686 -30.23 26.73 56.66
N ARG A 687 -30.99 25.71 57.07
CA ARG A 687 -32.04 25.86 58.09
C ARG A 687 -31.44 26.26 59.44
N LYS A 688 -30.31 25.66 59.82
CA LYS A 688 -29.58 26.03 61.03
C LYS A 688 -29.05 27.47 60.97
N GLU A 689 -28.39 27.84 59.88
CA GLU A 689 -27.87 29.20 59.66
C GLU A 689 -29.00 30.26 59.67
N TYR A 690 -30.15 29.94 59.08
CA TYR A 690 -31.33 30.80 59.12
C TYR A 690 -31.86 30.97 60.55
N LEU A 691 -32.01 29.88 61.31
CA LEU A 691 -32.48 29.92 62.70
C LEU A 691 -31.52 30.70 63.61
N ASP A 692 -30.21 30.49 63.44
CA ASP A 692 -29.16 31.23 64.17
C ASP A 692 -29.20 32.73 63.82
N GLY A 693 -29.41 33.07 62.53
CA GLY A 693 -29.57 34.44 62.06
C GLY A 693 -30.82 35.12 62.64
N VAL A 694 -31.96 34.42 62.66
CA VAL A 694 -33.21 34.91 63.27
C VAL A 694 -33.03 35.15 64.77
N ALA A 695 -32.41 34.21 65.50
CA ALA A 695 -32.15 34.37 66.92
C ALA A 695 -31.25 35.59 67.22
N THR A 696 -30.23 35.81 66.38
CA THR A 696 -29.34 36.97 66.49
C THR A 696 -30.08 38.28 66.25
N LEU A 697 -30.93 38.34 65.21
CA LEU A 697 -31.71 39.54 64.89
C LEU A 697 -32.77 39.85 65.96
N SER A 698 -33.45 38.83 66.51
CA SER A 698 -34.37 39.02 67.65
C SER A 698 -33.64 39.59 68.86
N THR A 699 -32.47 39.04 69.20
CA THR A 699 -31.67 39.54 70.33
C THR A 699 -31.26 41.01 70.13
N PHE A 700 -30.89 41.38 68.89
CA PHE A 700 -30.57 42.77 68.54
C PHE A 700 -31.80 43.69 68.61
N ALA A 701 -32.94 43.25 68.09
CA ALA A 701 -34.19 44.01 68.12
C ALA A 701 -34.69 44.23 69.56
N ASP A 702 -34.62 43.21 70.41
CA ASP A 702 -34.99 43.30 71.82
C ASP A 702 -34.02 44.22 72.58
N GLY A 703 -32.71 44.11 72.31
CA GLY A 703 -31.70 44.98 72.90
C GLY A 703 -31.82 46.45 72.48
N THR A 704 -32.14 46.72 71.21
CA THR A 704 -32.37 48.09 70.72
C THR A 704 -33.67 48.65 71.25
N ASN A 705 -34.76 47.88 71.25
CA ASN A 705 -36.03 48.30 71.83
C ASN A 705 -35.88 48.61 73.33
N GLY A 706 -35.10 47.80 74.06
CA GLY A 706 -34.71 48.08 75.45
C GLY A 706 -34.01 49.42 75.61
N LYS A 707 -33.01 49.73 74.76
CA LYS A 707 -32.31 51.05 74.78
C LYS A 707 -33.21 52.23 74.42
N PHE A 708 -34.16 52.06 73.49
CA PHE A 708 -35.12 53.10 73.10
C PHE A 708 -36.22 53.33 74.16
N SER A 709 -36.50 52.33 74.99
CA SER A 709 -37.53 52.39 76.03
C SER A 709 -37.05 53.04 77.33
N VAL A 710 -35.76 53.31 77.48
CA VAL A 710 -35.20 53.97 78.67
C VAL A 710 -35.45 55.48 78.60
N PRO A 711 -36.12 56.08 79.59
CA PRO A 711 -36.29 57.54 79.66
C PRO A 711 -34.92 58.23 79.79
N VAL A 712 -34.62 59.17 78.89
CA VAL A 712 -33.36 59.92 78.91
C VAL A 712 -33.48 61.11 79.86
N GLU A 713 -32.71 61.12 80.95
CA GLU A 713 -32.53 62.33 81.76
C GLU A 713 -31.73 63.38 80.99
N VAL A 714 -32.36 64.54 80.75
CA VAL A 714 -31.86 65.58 79.86
C VAL A 714 -30.74 66.39 80.52
N SER A 715 -29.51 65.90 80.38
CA SER A 715 -28.28 66.68 80.51
C SER A 715 -27.48 66.62 79.20
N PHE A 716 -26.74 67.68 78.85
CA PHE A 716 -26.03 67.78 77.56
C PHE A 716 -25.05 66.63 77.32
N LEU A 717 -24.47 66.06 78.39
CA LEU A 717 -23.54 64.92 78.29
C LEU A 717 -24.28 63.61 77.97
N ASN A 718 -25.46 63.39 78.55
CA ASN A 718 -26.24 62.16 78.37
C ASN A 718 -26.84 62.06 76.95
N VAL A 719 -27.28 63.18 76.37
CA VAL A 719 -27.79 63.21 74.99
C VAL A 719 -26.69 62.92 73.97
N LYS A 720 -25.47 63.44 74.18
CA LYS A 720 -24.33 63.17 73.29
C LYS A 720 -23.92 61.70 73.32
N MET A 721 -23.86 61.08 74.50
CA MET A 721 -23.57 59.65 74.62
C MET A 721 -24.67 58.79 74.00
N PHE A 722 -25.94 59.15 74.19
CA PHE A 722 -27.07 58.44 73.58
C PHE A 722 -27.04 58.49 72.05
N VAL A 723 -26.72 59.66 71.47
CA VAL A 723 -26.55 59.81 70.01
C VAL A 723 -25.36 59.00 69.48
N GLN A 724 -24.23 58.98 70.18
CA GLN A 724 -23.09 58.13 69.80
C GLN A 724 -23.43 56.63 69.86
N ASP A 725 -24.18 56.20 70.88
CA ASP A 725 -24.63 54.81 71.01
C ASP A 725 -25.62 54.41 69.89
N LEU A 726 -26.46 55.34 69.44
CA LEU A 726 -27.35 55.16 68.28
C LEU A 726 -26.58 55.11 66.97
N GLU A 727 -25.58 55.97 66.76
CA GLU A 727 -24.73 55.93 65.56
C GLU A 727 -23.96 54.60 65.44
N VAL A 728 -23.44 54.07 66.55
CA VAL A 728 -22.80 52.75 66.58
C VAL A 728 -23.81 51.63 66.28
N SER A 729 -25.03 51.72 66.81
CA SER A 729 -26.08 50.73 66.56
C SER A 729 -26.56 50.74 65.10
N PHE A 730 -26.68 51.93 64.48
CA PHE A 730 -26.98 52.08 63.05
C PHE A 730 -25.82 51.60 62.16
N PHE A 731 -24.57 51.84 62.57
CA PHE A 731 -23.40 51.35 61.85
C PHE A 731 -23.34 49.82 61.86
N LEU A 732 -23.59 49.18 63.00
CA LEU A 732 -23.65 47.72 63.12
C LEU A 732 -24.81 47.11 62.31
N LEU A 733 -25.97 47.78 62.28
CA LEU A 733 -27.11 47.37 61.45
C LEU A 733 -26.77 47.46 59.95
N SER A 734 -26.10 48.54 59.53
CA SER A 734 -25.61 48.74 58.16
C SER A 734 -24.60 47.67 57.75
N VAL A 735 -23.67 47.31 58.65
CA VAL A 735 -22.69 46.23 58.42
C VAL A 735 -23.37 44.86 58.31
N CYS A 736 -24.36 44.56 59.16
CA CYS A 736 -25.11 43.30 59.10
C CYS A 736 -25.93 43.16 57.80
N LEU A 737 -26.62 44.24 57.38
CA LEU A 737 -27.38 44.27 56.13
C LEU A 737 -26.47 44.13 54.90
N SER A 738 -25.30 44.78 54.94
CA SER A 738 -24.29 44.70 53.88
C SER A 738 -23.71 43.29 53.73
N PHE A 739 -23.45 42.58 54.84
CA PHE A 739 -22.96 41.19 54.82
C PHE A 739 -24.02 40.21 54.27
N SER A 740 -25.30 40.42 54.61
CA SER A 740 -26.40 39.61 54.09
C SER A 740 -26.62 39.80 52.58
N LEU A 741 -26.48 41.02 52.07
CA LEU A 741 -26.55 41.33 50.63
C LEU A 741 -25.35 40.74 49.85
N PHE A 742 -24.15 40.80 50.43
CA PHE A 742 -22.93 40.24 49.81
C PHE A 742 -22.97 38.70 49.73
N SER A 743 -23.57 38.03 50.73
CA SER A 743 -23.86 36.59 50.71
C SER A 743 -24.86 36.19 49.62
N SER A 744 -25.86 37.04 49.35
CA SER A 744 -26.84 36.83 48.29
C SER A 744 -26.23 36.96 46.88
N GLN A 745 -25.32 37.93 46.67
CA GLN A 745 -24.64 38.13 45.37
C GLN A 745 -23.65 37.02 45.02
N LYS A 746 -22.92 36.45 45.99
CA LYS A 746 -22.11 35.24 45.74
C LYS A 746 -22.95 34.04 45.33
N ARG A 747 -24.21 33.99 45.76
CA ARG A 747 -25.18 32.93 45.46
C ARG A 747 -25.67 32.96 44.01
N GLU A 748 -25.86 34.15 43.44
CA GLU A 748 -26.18 34.31 42.01
C GLU A 748 -25.01 33.95 41.10
N LEU A 749 -23.78 34.31 41.48
CA LEU A 749 -22.57 33.97 40.72
C LEU A 749 -22.29 32.45 40.69
N PHE A 750 -22.64 31.72 41.76
CA PHE A 750 -22.47 30.26 41.80
C PHE A 750 -23.51 29.51 40.95
N ASN A 751 -24.74 30.02 40.88
CA ASN A 751 -25.78 29.46 40.01
C ASN A 751 -25.51 29.70 38.51
N TYR A 752 -24.73 30.74 38.17
CA TYR A 752 -24.30 31.01 36.78
C TYR A 752 -23.14 30.13 36.31
N LEU A 753 -22.44 29.45 37.23
CA LEU A 753 -21.31 28.55 36.93
C LEU A 753 -21.73 27.07 36.82
N ILE A 754 -23.00 26.75 37.08
CA ILE A 754 -23.57 25.39 37.08
C ILE A 754 -24.61 25.17 35.94
N LEU A 755 -24.93 26.21 35.18
CA LEU A 755 -25.59 26.12 33.86
C LEU A 755 -24.54 26.18 32.76
#